data_AF-A0A961RXM2-F1
#
_entry.id   AF-A0A961RXM2-F1
#
_cell.length_a   1.000
_cell.length_b   1.000
_cell.length_c   1.000
_cell.angle_alpha   90.00
_cell.angle_beta   90.00
_cell.angle_gamma   90.00
#
_symmetry.space_group_name_H-M   'P 1'
#
loop_
_entity.id
_entity.type
_entity.pdbx_description
1 polymer ?
#
loop_
_entity_poly.entity_id
_entity_poly.type
_entity_poly.pdbx_seq_one_letter_code
_entity_poly.pdbx_strand_id
1 'polypeptide(L)'
;MSKPLPQRADVVIIGGGIVGCSIAYHLTKDGITNVALLERKQLTSGTTWHAAGLVGQLRATRNLTELAKYTTTLFEGLEEETGQSTGFKQNGSISVALNDGRLEELIRGASMAKNFGLDVQVISAGEIKERLPHYNMDGVKGGVFLPKDGQVNPIDITQALAAGARSRGAKIFENTKVTRVLVKDGAAYGVETADGTILADKIVVASGMWSRELGRSIGVNIPLHACEHFYIVSEPIAELPRNMPVVRVPDECTYYKEDAGKLMVGAFEPKAKPWGGGGIDDDHAFVTLPEDMDHFEPILADAINRVPLLETAGIQLFFNGPESFTPDVRYYLGAAPEVKNVFVAAGFNSIGIQSSGGAGLVLSKWIKNGHPPMDVSGMDIRRIHPFQSVKSYVRDRVSESLGLLYAMHWPYRQAETARGVRRSPIYPYTRDLGAVFGEVNGWERPNWYARDGVKPEYEYSYGRQNWFPCADYEAKQLMTNCAFFDQTSFAKYSVEGRDACAVLNRVSAANIDVELGRVVYTQWLNERGGIEADLTVTRLAEDRFLVVTGAAPQTRDLAWLKEHTPSDAHCVATDITSGLPMIAIMGPKSRALLERLSGADLSNAAFPFGTSREIEIGYARVRASRITYVGELGWELYIPTEFTAHVFETVWAAGQDFGLTPAGMHTMNNCRTEKAYRHWGHDIADEDTPLEAGLGFTIAWDKPGGFIGKDALVKQKASPVQPKRFVCLALEDNSERAPMIYHEEPIYRNGVIVGSTTSGAWGHRVDLSLGLGYVKNDAGVTKDWLETGRWEIELAWKRYPAKVQFQSFYDPKGERIKL
;
A
#
# COMPACT_ATOMS: atom_id res chain seq x y z
N MET A 1 -44.60 10.77 8.20
CA MET A 1 -43.91 11.78 9.01
C MET A 1 -42.45 11.39 9.07
N SER A 2 -41.52 12.26 8.65
CA SER A 2 -40.07 12.02 8.79
C SER A 2 -39.74 11.87 10.28
N LYS A 3 -38.86 10.93 10.64
CA LYS A 3 -38.39 10.80 12.02
C LYS A 3 -37.59 12.06 12.36
N PRO A 4 -37.80 12.70 13.52
CA PRO A 4 -37.03 13.88 13.89
C PRO A 4 -35.55 13.54 14.00
N LEU A 5 -34.68 14.43 13.51
CA LEU A 5 -33.24 14.28 13.64
C LEU A 5 -32.83 14.34 15.12
N PRO A 6 -31.86 13.52 15.56
CA PRO A 6 -31.30 13.64 16.90
C PRO A 6 -30.49 14.94 17.02
N GLN A 7 -30.54 15.59 18.18
CA GLN A 7 -29.69 16.76 18.44
C GLN A 7 -28.20 16.40 18.58
N ARG A 8 -27.90 15.15 18.97
CA ARG A 8 -26.54 14.63 19.16
C ARG A 8 -26.44 13.16 18.80
N ALA A 9 -25.29 12.76 18.23
CA ALA A 9 -24.89 11.36 18.01
C ALA A 9 -23.44 11.17 18.45
N ASP A 10 -23.01 9.95 18.77
CA ASP A 10 -21.59 9.66 19.04
C ASP A 10 -20.82 9.61 17.72
N VAL A 11 -21.44 9.03 16.69
CA VAL A 11 -20.90 8.94 15.34
C VAL A 11 -21.97 9.31 14.31
N VAL A 12 -21.64 10.24 13.42
CA VAL A 12 -22.41 10.51 12.20
C VAL A 12 -21.71 9.90 10.99
N ILE A 13 -22.44 9.10 10.20
CA ILE A 13 -21.95 8.52 8.95
C ILE A 13 -22.66 9.23 7.79
N ILE A 14 -21.88 9.74 6.84
CA ILE A 14 -22.38 10.46 5.66
C ILE A 14 -22.30 9.52 4.46
N GLY A 15 -23.45 9.00 4.02
CA GLY A 15 -23.59 8.09 2.88
C GLY A 15 -24.21 6.73 3.26
N GLY A 16 -25.29 6.36 2.58
CA GLY A 16 -26.08 5.14 2.75
C GLY A 16 -25.82 4.05 1.71
N GLY A 17 -24.62 4.04 1.11
CA GLY A 17 -24.16 2.88 0.34
C GLY A 17 -23.76 1.71 1.25
N ILE A 18 -23.38 0.58 0.65
CA ILE A 18 -23.01 -0.64 1.39
C ILE A 18 -21.96 -0.41 2.47
N VAL A 19 -20.99 0.47 2.20
CA VAL A 19 -19.88 0.78 3.12
C VAL A 19 -20.39 1.54 4.35
N GLY A 20 -21.23 2.57 4.16
CA GLY A 20 -21.83 3.30 5.27
C GLY A 20 -22.72 2.42 6.14
N CYS A 21 -23.55 1.58 5.52
CA CYS A 21 -24.37 0.59 6.22
C CYS A 21 -23.52 -0.44 6.97
N SER A 22 -22.42 -0.91 6.37
CA SER A 22 -21.47 -1.82 7.01
C SER A 22 -20.83 -1.17 8.25
N ILE A 23 -20.38 0.08 8.16
CA ILE A 23 -19.80 0.80 9.30
C ILE A 23 -20.84 0.95 10.43
N ALA A 24 -22.08 1.33 10.11
CA ALA A 24 -23.16 1.40 11.10
C ALA A 24 -23.46 0.04 11.75
N TYR A 25 -23.49 -1.03 10.96
CA TYR A 25 -23.68 -2.41 11.44
C TYR A 25 -22.59 -2.81 12.43
N HIS A 26 -21.32 -2.53 12.12
CA HIS A 26 -20.18 -2.92 12.96
C HIS A 26 -20.08 -2.05 14.22
N LEU A 27 -20.29 -0.73 14.12
CA LEU A 27 -20.29 0.17 15.28
C LEU A 27 -21.33 -0.26 16.32
N THR A 28 -22.55 -0.52 15.87
CA THR A 28 -23.63 -0.98 16.76
C THR A 28 -23.36 -2.37 17.32
N LYS A 29 -22.77 -3.28 16.53
CA LYS A 29 -22.32 -4.61 17.00
C LYS A 29 -21.22 -4.51 18.05
N ASP A 30 -20.38 -3.48 17.96
CA ASP A 30 -19.31 -3.18 18.92
C ASP A 30 -19.77 -2.35 20.14
N GLY A 31 -21.08 -2.07 20.24
CA GLY A 31 -21.69 -1.38 21.38
C GLY A 31 -21.78 0.14 21.26
N ILE A 32 -21.33 0.73 20.14
CA ILE A 32 -21.55 2.15 19.83
C ILE A 32 -22.91 2.27 19.13
N THR A 33 -23.97 2.52 19.90
CA THR A 33 -25.35 2.45 19.39
C THR A 33 -25.96 3.80 19.05
N ASN A 34 -25.43 4.90 19.60
CA ASN A 34 -25.85 6.27 19.28
C ASN A 34 -25.23 6.73 17.94
N VAL A 35 -25.59 6.03 16.87
CA VAL A 35 -25.08 6.23 15.50
C VAL A 35 -26.20 6.83 14.63
N ALA A 36 -25.88 7.88 13.87
CA ALA A 36 -26.76 8.45 12.86
C ALA A 36 -26.14 8.30 11.47
N LEU A 37 -26.80 7.56 10.57
CA LEU A 37 -26.44 7.49 9.15
C LEU A 37 -27.34 8.44 8.37
N LEU A 38 -26.73 9.34 7.59
CA LEU A 38 -27.43 10.32 6.76
C LEU A 38 -27.18 9.99 5.28
N GLU A 39 -28.25 9.73 4.55
CA GLU A 39 -28.24 9.47 3.12
C GLU A 39 -29.03 10.56 2.40
N ARG A 40 -28.41 11.18 1.40
CA ARG A 40 -28.96 12.34 0.70
C ARG A 40 -30.21 12.03 -0.12
N LYS A 41 -30.37 10.79 -0.60
CA LYS A 41 -31.52 10.32 -1.37
C LYS A 41 -32.01 9.01 -0.75
N GLN A 42 -31.72 7.86 -1.35
CA GLN A 42 -32.10 6.55 -0.80
C GLN A 42 -30.86 5.69 -0.55
N LEU A 43 -30.98 4.72 0.35
CA LEU A 43 -29.95 3.71 0.54
C LEU A 43 -29.61 3.09 -0.83
N THR A 44 -28.34 2.77 -1.04
CA THR A 44 -27.78 2.21 -2.29
C THR A 44 -27.72 3.15 -3.50
N SER A 45 -28.33 4.35 -3.45
CA SER A 45 -28.52 5.25 -4.61
C SER A 45 -27.25 5.84 -5.26
N GLY A 46 -26.07 5.53 -4.72
CA GLY A 46 -24.76 5.78 -5.35
C GLY A 46 -24.36 4.67 -6.33
N THR A 47 -23.16 4.11 -6.17
CA THR A 47 -22.65 3.00 -7.01
C THR A 47 -23.22 1.63 -6.58
N THR A 48 -23.63 1.48 -5.32
CA THR A 48 -23.98 0.17 -4.74
C THR A 48 -25.07 -0.57 -5.52
N TRP A 49 -26.14 0.09 -5.95
CA TRP A 49 -27.31 -0.58 -6.53
C TRP A 49 -27.03 -1.31 -7.85
N HIS A 50 -26.04 -0.87 -8.63
CA HIS A 50 -25.71 -1.43 -9.95
C HIS A 50 -24.42 -2.26 -9.95
N ALA A 51 -23.82 -2.50 -8.78
CA ALA A 51 -22.62 -3.33 -8.72
C ALA A 51 -22.93 -4.77 -9.21
N ALA A 52 -21.96 -5.43 -9.84
CA ALA A 52 -22.16 -6.83 -10.27
C ALA A 52 -22.37 -7.82 -9.11
N GLY A 53 -21.99 -7.44 -7.88
CA GLY A 53 -22.20 -8.25 -6.68
C GLY A 53 -21.20 -9.41 -6.53
N LEU A 54 -20.04 -9.35 -7.18
CA LEU A 54 -19.02 -10.39 -7.08
C LEU A 54 -18.34 -10.37 -5.69
N VAL A 55 -18.09 -11.55 -5.13
CA VAL A 55 -17.44 -11.75 -3.83
C VAL A 55 -16.26 -12.71 -4.00
N GLY A 56 -15.04 -12.18 -4.06
CA GLY A 56 -13.81 -12.98 -4.05
C GLY A 56 -13.05 -12.85 -2.73
N GLN A 57 -12.37 -13.90 -2.27
CA GLN A 57 -11.60 -13.89 -1.02
C GLN A 57 -10.12 -13.53 -1.21
N LEU A 58 -9.49 -13.95 -2.30
CA LEU A 58 -8.06 -13.70 -2.54
C LEU A 58 -7.81 -12.23 -2.94
N ARG A 59 -6.82 -11.59 -2.30
CA ARG A 59 -6.38 -10.22 -2.58
C ARG A 59 -4.86 -10.15 -2.62
N ALA A 60 -4.34 -9.01 -3.08
CA ALA A 60 -2.91 -8.77 -3.28
C ALA A 60 -2.04 -8.81 -2.01
N THR A 61 -2.64 -8.82 -0.81
CA THR A 61 -1.91 -8.96 0.45
C THR A 61 -2.64 -9.85 1.45
N ARG A 62 -1.91 -10.32 2.47
CA ARG A 62 -2.42 -11.00 3.66
C ARG A 62 -3.62 -10.29 4.26
N ASN A 63 -3.43 -9.02 4.61
CA ASN A 63 -4.41 -8.29 5.40
C ASN A 63 -5.68 -8.04 4.60
N LEU A 64 -5.56 -7.73 3.31
CA LEU A 64 -6.71 -7.63 2.42
C LEU A 64 -7.43 -8.97 2.22
N THR A 65 -6.69 -10.08 2.15
CA THR A 65 -7.27 -11.43 2.01
C THR A 65 -8.05 -11.82 3.27
N GLU A 66 -7.51 -11.56 4.47
CA GLU A 66 -8.23 -11.80 5.73
C GLU A 66 -9.51 -10.97 5.84
N LEU A 67 -9.47 -9.69 5.43
CA LEU A 67 -10.64 -8.82 5.41
C LEU A 67 -11.70 -9.28 4.39
N ALA A 68 -11.27 -9.76 3.22
CA ALA A 68 -12.17 -10.32 2.21
C ALA A 68 -12.80 -11.64 2.68
N LYS A 69 -12.00 -12.53 3.30
CA LYS A 69 -12.51 -13.76 3.96
C LYS A 69 -13.57 -13.43 5.01
N TYR A 70 -13.29 -12.46 5.89
CA TYR A 70 -14.25 -11.98 6.87
C TYR A 70 -15.54 -11.49 6.22
N THR A 71 -15.44 -10.75 5.12
CA THR A 71 -16.61 -10.23 4.38
C THR A 71 -17.48 -11.37 3.85
N THR A 72 -16.89 -12.41 3.25
CA THR A 72 -17.64 -13.60 2.80
C THR A 72 -18.35 -14.28 3.96
N THR A 73 -17.66 -14.53 5.08
CA THR A 73 -18.26 -15.15 6.28
C THR A 73 -19.36 -14.28 6.88
N LEU A 74 -19.23 -12.96 6.85
CA LEU A 74 -20.29 -12.05 7.27
C LEU A 74 -21.53 -12.22 6.39
N PHE A 75 -21.36 -12.26 5.06
CA PHE A 75 -22.47 -12.38 4.12
C PHE A 75 -23.19 -13.73 4.25
N GLU A 76 -22.46 -14.82 4.49
CA GLU A 76 -23.01 -16.15 4.77
C GLU A 76 -24.00 -16.13 5.95
N GLY A 77 -23.68 -15.44 7.05
CA GLY A 77 -24.49 -15.44 8.27
C GLY A 77 -25.53 -14.31 8.38
N LEU A 78 -25.49 -13.31 7.49
CA LEU A 78 -26.26 -12.08 7.68
C LEU A 78 -27.77 -12.27 7.49
N GLU A 79 -28.19 -13.18 6.61
CA GLU A 79 -29.60 -13.52 6.42
C GLU A 79 -30.19 -14.17 7.68
N GLU A 80 -29.46 -15.10 8.29
CA GLU A 80 -29.84 -15.73 9.56
C GLU A 80 -29.92 -14.69 10.69
N GLU A 81 -28.95 -13.76 10.75
CA GLU A 81 -28.90 -12.72 11.78
C GLU A 81 -30.05 -11.71 11.68
N THR A 82 -30.40 -11.30 10.47
CA THR A 82 -31.29 -10.14 10.24
C THR A 82 -32.67 -10.49 9.70
N GLY A 83 -32.88 -11.73 9.24
CA GLY A 83 -34.09 -12.17 8.56
C GLY A 83 -34.31 -11.50 7.19
N GLN A 84 -33.29 -10.83 6.64
CA GLN A 84 -33.32 -10.19 5.33
C GLN A 84 -32.47 -11.00 4.36
N SER A 85 -33.02 -11.34 3.20
CA SER A 85 -32.22 -12.05 2.21
C SER A 85 -31.06 -11.21 1.72
N THR A 86 -29.97 -11.87 1.36
CA THR A 86 -28.75 -11.22 0.85
C THR A 86 -28.50 -11.52 -0.62
N GLY A 87 -29.24 -12.48 -1.18
CA GLY A 87 -28.95 -13.06 -2.49
C GLY A 87 -27.59 -13.76 -2.58
N PHE A 88 -26.95 -14.09 -1.44
CA PHE A 88 -25.65 -14.74 -1.42
C PHE A 88 -25.73 -16.16 -2.01
N LYS A 89 -24.91 -16.40 -3.04
CA LYS A 89 -24.69 -17.71 -3.63
C LYS A 89 -23.19 -18.01 -3.58
N GLN A 90 -22.81 -19.08 -2.88
CA GLN A 90 -21.43 -19.56 -2.82
C GLN A 90 -21.17 -20.61 -3.91
N ASN A 91 -21.11 -20.14 -5.15
CA ASN A 91 -20.86 -20.95 -6.35
C ASN A 91 -19.37 -21.02 -6.75
N GLY A 92 -18.48 -20.40 -5.96
CA GLY A 92 -17.05 -20.32 -6.23
C GLY A 92 -16.69 -19.32 -7.33
N SER A 93 -15.39 -19.14 -7.55
CA SER A 93 -14.88 -18.33 -8.66
C SER A 93 -13.68 -18.96 -9.37
N ILE A 94 -13.59 -18.78 -10.69
CA ILE A 94 -12.49 -19.22 -11.55
C ILE A 94 -11.82 -17.98 -12.15
N SER A 95 -10.50 -17.87 -11.99
CA SER A 95 -9.69 -16.91 -12.76
C SER A 95 -8.88 -17.66 -13.80
N VAL A 96 -9.00 -17.26 -15.07
CA VAL A 96 -8.42 -17.93 -16.23
C VAL A 96 -7.18 -17.18 -16.72
N ALA A 97 -6.13 -17.92 -17.09
CA ALA A 97 -4.93 -17.39 -17.73
C ALA A 97 -4.86 -17.79 -19.21
N LEU A 98 -4.57 -16.82 -20.08
CA LEU A 98 -4.37 -17.02 -21.51
C LEU A 98 -2.89 -16.91 -21.93
N ASN A 99 -2.02 -16.48 -21.01
CA ASN A 99 -0.57 -16.44 -21.21
C ASN A 99 0.18 -16.95 -19.97
N ASP A 100 1.46 -17.29 -20.17
CA ASP A 100 2.28 -17.91 -19.13
C ASP A 100 2.57 -16.95 -17.97
N GLY A 101 2.69 -15.65 -18.24
CA GLY A 101 2.85 -14.61 -17.22
C GLY A 101 1.64 -14.49 -16.30
N ARG A 102 0.44 -14.48 -16.88
CA ARG A 102 -0.82 -14.51 -16.12
C ARG A 102 -0.96 -15.79 -15.30
N LEU A 103 -0.59 -16.93 -15.89
CA LEU A 103 -0.62 -18.20 -15.16
C LEU A 103 0.32 -18.15 -13.94
N GLU A 104 1.53 -17.62 -14.09
CA GLU A 104 2.45 -17.43 -12.96
C GLU A 104 1.88 -16.48 -11.90
N GLU A 105 1.27 -15.35 -12.28
CA GLU A 105 0.58 -14.43 -11.36
C GLU A 105 -0.47 -15.16 -10.51
N LEU A 106 -1.37 -15.90 -11.16
CA LEU A 106 -2.46 -16.61 -10.50
C LEU A 106 -1.92 -17.70 -9.56
N ILE A 107 -0.92 -18.47 -9.99
CA ILE A 107 -0.32 -19.53 -9.19
C ILE A 107 0.46 -18.96 -7.99
N ARG A 108 1.15 -17.83 -8.15
CA ARG A 108 1.78 -17.11 -7.03
C ARG A 108 0.74 -16.65 -6.01
N GLY A 109 -0.39 -16.11 -6.49
CA GLY A 109 -1.55 -15.79 -5.65
C GLY A 109 -2.07 -17.02 -4.89
N ALA A 110 -2.16 -18.18 -5.55
CA ALA A 110 -2.57 -19.43 -4.90
C ALA A 110 -1.56 -19.90 -3.83
N SER A 111 -0.25 -19.77 -4.07
CA SER A 111 0.77 -20.05 -3.04
C SER A 111 0.63 -19.13 -1.84
N MET A 112 0.50 -17.81 -2.06
CA MET A 112 0.28 -16.84 -0.99
C MET A 112 -0.96 -17.18 -0.16
N ALA A 113 -2.05 -17.61 -0.80
CA ALA A 113 -3.31 -17.95 -0.13
C ALA A 113 -3.15 -19.04 0.96
N LYS A 114 -2.18 -19.96 0.79
CA LYS A 114 -1.88 -21.01 1.77
C LYS A 114 -1.39 -20.46 3.11
N ASN A 115 -0.72 -19.29 3.13
CA ASN A 115 -0.25 -18.67 4.37
C ASN A 115 -1.39 -18.36 5.35
N PHE A 116 -2.62 -18.27 4.84
CA PHE A 116 -3.79 -17.85 5.62
C PHE A 116 -4.93 -18.87 5.55
N GLY A 117 -4.64 -20.10 5.13
CA GLY A 117 -5.60 -21.21 5.12
C GLY A 117 -6.79 -21.00 4.17
N LEU A 118 -6.59 -20.24 3.09
CA LEU A 118 -7.61 -20.09 2.05
C LEU A 118 -7.62 -21.35 1.17
N ASP A 119 -8.81 -21.88 0.89
CA ASP A 119 -8.97 -22.99 -0.05
C ASP A 119 -8.85 -22.46 -1.49
N VAL A 120 -7.82 -22.92 -2.18
CA VAL A 120 -7.51 -22.53 -3.56
C VAL A 120 -6.95 -23.73 -4.32
N GLN A 121 -7.41 -23.90 -5.55
CA GLN A 121 -7.02 -24.99 -6.42
C GLN A 121 -6.40 -24.41 -7.68
N VAL A 122 -5.16 -24.80 -7.98
CA VAL A 122 -4.59 -24.58 -9.32
C VAL A 122 -5.19 -25.63 -10.24
N ILE A 123 -5.86 -25.21 -11.29
CA ILE A 123 -6.61 -26.08 -12.20
C ILE A 123 -6.13 -25.96 -13.64
N SER A 124 -6.11 -27.09 -14.33
CA SER A 124 -5.79 -27.20 -15.74
C SER A 124 -6.90 -26.66 -16.64
N ALA A 125 -6.60 -26.42 -17.92
CA ALA A 125 -7.61 -26.07 -18.91
C ALA A 125 -8.73 -27.12 -19.03
N GLY A 126 -8.40 -28.41 -18.88
CA GLY A 126 -9.40 -29.49 -18.88
C GLY A 126 -10.39 -29.38 -17.72
N GLU A 127 -9.89 -29.17 -16.50
CA GLU A 127 -10.73 -28.97 -15.30
C GLU A 127 -11.57 -27.69 -15.39
N ILE A 128 -11.07 -26.63 -16.05
CA ILE A 128 -11.88 -25.44 -16.34
C ILE A 128 -13.03 -25.80 -17.28
N LYS A 129 -12.78 -26.55 -18.36
CA LYS A 129 -13.80 -26.95 -19.35
C LYS A 129 -14.91 -27.81 -18.73
N GLU A 130 -14.56 -28.70 -17.80
CA GLU A 130 -15.54 -29.50 -17.07
C GLU A 130 -16.51 -28.63 -16.26
N ARG A 131 -16.03 -27.53 -15.68
CA ARG A 131 -16.83 -26.58 -14.89
C ARG A 131 -17.57 -25.56 -15.76
N LEU A 132 -16.99 -25.23 -16.91
CA LEU A 132 -17.47 -24.22 -17.86
C LEU A 132 -17.69 -24.85 -19.25
N PRO A 133 -18.65 -25.78 -19.40
CA PRO A 133 -18.81 -26.58 -20.63
C PRO A 133 -19.09 -25.74 -21.88
N HIS A 134 -19.68 -24.54 -21.71
CA HIS A 134 -20.02 -23.63 -22.81
C HIS A 134 -18.94 -22.59 -23.11
N TYR A 135 -17.82 -22.62 -22.41
CA TYR A 135 -16.70 -21.72 -22.68
C TYR A 135 -15.85 -22.30 -23.82
N ASN A 136 -15.45 -21.46 -24.75
CA ASN A 136 -14.33 -21.75 -25.65
C ASN A 136 -13.08 -21.92 -24.78
N MET A 137 -12.22 -22.88 -25.09
CA MET A 137 -10.99 -23.17 -24.33
C MET A 137 -9.72 -22.85 -25.12
N ASP A 138 -9.85 -22.33 -26.33
CA ASP A 138 -8.73 -21.93 -27.14
C ASP A 138 -7.90 -20.86 -26.40
N GLY A 139 -6.58 -21.05 -26.43
CA GLY A 139 -5.60 -20.19 -25.75
C GLY A 139 -5.51 -20.36 -24.23
N VAL A 140 -6.40 -21.12 -23.57
CA VAL A 140 -6.39 -21.26 -22.12
C VAL A 140 -5.19 -22.08 -21.65
N LYS A 141 -4.38 -21.50 -20.77
CA LYS A 141 -3.19 -22.13 -20.17
C LYS A 141 -3.53 -22.89 -18.88
N GLY A 142 -4.55 -22.43 -18.17
CA GLY A 142 -4.96 -22.93 -16.86
C GLY A 142 -5.57 -21.81 -16.04
N GLY A 143 -5.69 -22.01 -14.72
CA GLY A 143 -6.26 -21.00 -13.84
C GLY A 143 -6.26 -21.40 -12.38
N VAL A 144 -6.99 -20.62 -11.59
CA VAL A 144 -7.21 -20.89 -10.16
C VAL A 144 -8.71 -20.90 -9.86
N PHE A 145 -9.13 -21.86 -9.04
CA PHE A 145 -10.50 -21.98 -8.54
C PHE A 145 -10.54 -21.77 -7.02
N LEU A 146 -11.45 -20.91 -6.58
CA LEU A 146 -11.71 -20.60 -5.18
C LEU A 146 -13.16 -21.01 -4.86
N PRO A 147 -13.38 -22.18 -4.22
CA PRO A 147 -14.73 -22.72 -4.02
C PRO A 147 -15.60 -21.91 -3.07
N LYS A 148 -14.99 -21.13 -2.17
CA LYS A 148 -15.69 -20.31 -1.16
C LYS A 148 -16.04 -18.90 -1.63
N ASP A 149 -15.62 -18.53 -2.83
CA ASP A 149 -16.06 -17.30 -3.48
C ASP A 149 -17.52 -17.40 -3.92
N GLY A 150 -18.09 -16.30 -4.39
CA GLY A 150 -19.43 -16.30 -4.96
C GLY A 150 -19.93 -14.94 -5.36
N GLN A 151 -21.23 -14.72 -5.14
CA GLN A 151 -21.94 -13.50 -5.52
C GLN A 151 -23.07 -13.17 -4.56
N VAL A 152 -23.47 -11.90 -4.52
CA VAL A 152 -24.62 -11.37 -3.75
C VAL A 152 -25.50 -10.51 -4.63
N ASN A 153 -26.70 -10.18 -4.16
CA ASN A 153 -27.42 -9.02 -4.65
C ASN A 153 -26.96 -7.77 -3.85
N PRO A 154 -26.39 -6.74 -4.50
CA PRO A 154 -25.86 -5.54 -3.82
C PRO A 154 -26.88 -4.75 -3.01
N ILE A 155 -28.13 -4.70 -3.46
CA ILE A 155 -29.20 -3.97 -2.78
C ILE A 155 -29.58 -4.74 -1.52
N ASP A 156 -29.85 -6.02 -1.66
CA ASP A 156 -30.32 -6.90 -0.58
C ASP A 156 -29.29 -6.99 0.56
N ILE A 157 -28.01 -7.22 0.23
CA ILE A 157 -26.95 -7.26 1.25
C ILE A 157 -26.81 -5.93 2.00
N THR A 158 -27.01 -4.79 1.31
CA THR A 158 -26.96 -3.47 1.93
C THR A 158 -28.14 -3.25 2.87
N GLN A 159 -29.33 -3.70 2.47
CA GLN A 159 -30.53 -3.64 3.31
C GLN A 159 -30.41 -4.54 4.53
N ALA A 160 -29.84 -5.73 4.39
CA ALA A 160 -29.55 -6.63 5.51
C ALA A 160 -28.59 -5.97 6.53
N LEU A 161 -27.50 -5.35 6.07
CA LEU A 161 -26.59 -4.58 6.95
C LEU A 161 -27.32 -3.43 7.65
N ALA A 162 -28.13 -2.66 6.92
CA ALA A 162 -28.92 -1.57 7.48
C ALA A 162 -29.95 -2.06 8.51
N ALA A 163 -30.59 -3.21 8.27
CA ALA A 163 -31.52 -3.85 9.21
C ALA A 163 -30.80 -4.28 10.50
N GLY A 164 -29.64 -4.94 10.38
CA GLY A 164 -28.80 -5.30 11.53
C GLY A 164 -28.32 -4.08 12.33
N ALA A 165 -27.97 -2.98 11.65
CA ALA A 165 -27.61 -1.74 12.34
C ALA A 165 -28.80 -1.14 13.11
N ARG A 166 -29.99 -1.09 12.48
CA ARG A 166 -31.23 -0.55 13.08
C ARG A 166 -31.68 -1.38 14.28
N SER A 167 -31.62 -2.71 14.20
CA SER A 167 -32.03 -3.60 15.30
C SER A 167 -31.18 -3.41 16.56
N ARG A 168 -29.96 -2.87 16.41
CA ARG A 168 -29.04 -2.52 17.50
C ARG A 168 -28.95 -1.02 17.81
N GLY A 169 -29.88 -0.21 17.29
CA GLY A 169 -30.07 1.18 17.72
C GLY A 169 -29.57 2.27 16.78
N ALA A 170 -28.89 1.95 15.67
CA ALA A 170 -28.54 2.97 14.68
C ALA A 170 -29.79 3.65 14.10
N LYS A 171 -29.73 4.96 13.91
CA LYS A 171 -30.77 5.75 13.25
C LYS A 171 -30.31 6.05 11.82
N ILE A 172 -31.07 5.60 10.84
CA ILE A 172 -30.77 5.80 9.41
C ILE A 172 -31.80 6.75 8.83
N PHE A 173 -31.34 7.85 8.25
CA PHE A 173 -32.16 8.92 7.67
C PHE A 173 -31.87 9.04 6.17
N GLU A 174 -32.85 8.67 5.36
CA GLU A 174 -32.86 8.90 3.91
C GLU A 174 -33.44 10.29 3.60
N ASN A 175 -33.19 10.79 2.39
CA ASN A 175 -33.53 12.14 1.94
C ASN A 175 -32.99 13.25 2.86
N THR A 176 -31.87 12.98 3.53
CA THR A 176 -31.24 13.88 4.50
C THR A 176 -29.82 14.18 4.04
N LYS A 177 -29.69 15.20 3.18
CA LYS A 177 -28.39 15.63 2.68
C LYS A 177 -27.63 16.42 3.75
N VAL A 178 -26.39 16.04 4.01
CA VAL A 178 -25.44 16.89 4.74
C VAL A 178 -25.01 18.03 3.84
N THR A 179 -25.26 19.27 4.27
CA THR A 179 -24.87 20.49 3.55
C THR A 179 -23.52 21.01 4.02
N ARG A 180 -23.16 20.74 5.28
CA ARG A 180 -21.89 21.16 5.87
C ARG A 180 -21.45 20.22 6.99
N VAL A 181 -20.14 19.97 7.08
CA VAL A 181 -19.51 19.42 8.29
C VAL A 181 -18.95 20.58 9.11
N LEU A 182 -19.27 20.61 10.40
CA LEU A 182 -18.90 21.67 11.31
C LEU A 182 -17.52 21.40 11.92
N VAL A 183 -16.60 22.34 11.71
CA VAL A 183 -15.20 22.25 12.18
C VAL A 183 -14.86 23.49 13.01
N LYS A 184 -14.25 23.28 14.17
CA LYS A 184 -13.74 24.34 15.06
C LYS A 184 -12.39 23.89 15.63
N ASP A 185 -11.43 24.79 15.66
CA ASP A 185 -10.08 24.54 16.22
C ASP A 185 -9.41 23.27 15.66
N GLY A 186 -9.62 23.01 14.36
CA GLY A 186 -9.07 21.84 13.66
C GLY A 186 -9.77 20.51 13.97
N ALA A 187 -10.92 20.51 14.65
CA ALA A 187 -11.69 19.32 14.98
C ALA A 187 -13.14 19.41 14.48
N ALA A 188 -13.66 18.32 13.91
CA ALA A 188 -15.08 18.21 13.58
C ALA A 188 -15.91 17.99 14.85
N TYR A 189 -17.09 18.62 14.91
CA TYR A 189 -18.00 18.55 16.07
C TYR A 189 -19.48 18.37 15.72
N GLY A 190 -19.83 18.22 14.43
CA GLY A 190 -21.21 18.01 14.00
C GLY A 190 -21.42 18.18 12.50
N VAL A 191 -22.68 18.07 12.08
CA VAL A 191 -23.12 18.27 10.69
C VAL A 191 -24.39 19.13 10.63
N GLU A 192 -24.54 19.87 9.53
CA GLU A 192 -25.77 20.59 9.19
C GLU A 192 -26.51 19.90 8.04
N THR A 193 -27.83 19.91 8.13
CA THR A 193 -28.78 19.48 7.08
C THR A 193 -29.85 20.57 6.92
N ALA A 194 -30.73 20.42 5.93
CA ALA A 194 -31.89 21.31 5.78
C ALA A 194 -32.87 21.22 6.97
N ASP A 195 -32.89 20.09 7.67
CA ASP A 195 -33.82 19.81 8.76
C ASP A 195 -33.23 20.08 10.16
N GLY A 196 -31.99 20.55 10.23
CA GLY A 196 -31.32 20.97 11.46
C GLY A 196 -29.88 20.48 11.59
N THR A 197 -29.33 20.67 12.79
CA THR A 197 -27.94 20.33 13.13
C THR A 197 -27.89 19.11 14.03
N ILE A 198 -26.93 18.22 13.76
CA ILE A 198 -26.59 17.09 14.63
C ILE A 198 -25.17 17.30 15.16
N LEU A 199 -25.02 17.49 16.47
CA LEU A 199 -23.69 17.49 17.10
C LEU A 199 -23.14 16.07 17.15
N ALA A 200 -21.85 15.90 16.89
CA ALA A 200 -21.25 14.58 16.86
C ALA A 200 -19.80 14.57 17.32
N ASP A 201 -19.41 13.53 18.04
CA ASP A 201 -18.03 13.36 18.50
C ASP A 201 -17.12 12.91 17.35
N LYS A 202 -17.64 12.12 16.40
CA LYS A 202 -16.91 11.67 15.20
C LYS A 202 -17.79 11.71 13.95
N ILE A 203 -17.18 12.05 12.82
CA ILE A 203 -17.80 12.09 11.49
C ILE A 203 -17.12 11.06 10.59
N VAL A 204 -17.90 10.26 9.87
CA VAL A 204 -17.40 9.30 8.88
C VAL A 204 -17.87 9.71 7.49
N VAL A 205 -16.94 10.02 6.60
CA VAL A 205 -17.19 10.31 5.20
C VAL A 205 -17.21 9.00 4.42
N ALA A 206 -18.41 8.52 4.09
CA ALA A 206 -18.67 7.31 3.30
C ALA A 206 -19.51 7.61 2.04
N SER A 207 -19.34 8.81 1.49
CA SER A 207 -20.21 9.40 0.46
C SER A 207 -19.81 9.03 -0.98
N GLY A 208 -19.21 7.85 -1.21
CA GLY A 208 -18.83 7.38 -2.55
C GLY A 208 -18.08 8.43 -3.39
N MET A 209 -18.52 8.64 -4.64
CA MET A 209 -17.93 9.63 -5.56
C MET A 209 -18.06 11.09 -5.12
N TRP A 210 -18.95 11.43 -4.18
CA TRP A 210 -19.09 12.78 -3.63
C TRP A 210 -18.04 13.12 -2.56
N SER A 211 -17.27 12.13 -2.10
CA SER A 211 -16.37 12.30 -0.95
C SER A 211 -15.25 13.29 -1.23
N ARG A 212 -14.79 13.44 -2.47
CA ARG A 212 -13.74 14.41 -2.82
C ARG A 212 -14.19 15.86 -2.58
N GLU A 213 -15.36 16.24 -3.09
CA GLU A 213 -15.84 17.62 -2.92
C GLU A 213 -16.29 17.87 -1.47
N LEU A 214 -16.86 16.86 -0.80
CA LEU A 214 -17.17 16.97 0.63
C LEU A 214 -15.89 17.17 1.47
N GLY A 215 -14.85 16.35 1.26
CA GLY A 215 -13.56 16.51 1.95
C GLY A 215 -12.94 17.88 1.69
N ARG A 216 -12.94 18.34 0.43
CA ARG A 216 -12.43 19.67 0.05
C ARG A 216 -13.15 20.80 0.78
N SER A 217 -14.45 20.69 1.02
CA SER A 217 -15.24 21.71 1.73
C SER A 217 -14.81 21.91 3.20
N ILE A 218 -14.11 20.93 3.77
CA ILE A 218 -13.64 20.94 5.17
C ILE A 218 -12.12 20.85 5.30
N GLY A 219 -11.38 20.95 4.19
CA GLY A 219 -9.92 20.88 4.19
C GLY A 219 -9.34 19.47 4.36
N VAL A 220 -10.13 18.41 4.14
CA VAL A 220 -9.66 17.01 4.15
C VAL A 220 -9.35 16.56 2.72
N ASN A 221 -8.18 15.98 2.52
CA ASN A 221 -7.72 15.52 1.22
C ASN A 221 -8.28 14.12 0.90
N ILE A 222 -9.09 13.97 -0.16
CA ILE A 222 -9.66 12.67 -0.59
C ILE A 222 -9.57 12.55 -2.12
N PRO A 223 -8.44 12.07 -2.67
CA PRO A 223 -8.18 12.04 -4.10
C PRO A 223 -8.90 10.88 -4.78
N LEU A 224 -10.10 11.14 -5.29
CA LEU A 224 -10.83 10.20 -6.13
C LEU A 224 -11.55 10.90 -7.28
N HIS A 225 -11.85 10.15 -8.33
CA HIS A 225 -12.62 10.64 -9.48
C HIS A 225 -13.48 9.51 -10.03
N ALA A 226 -14.68 9.85 -10.54
CA ALA A 226 -15.55 8.85 -11.13
C ALA A 226 -15.06 8.45 -12.54
N CYS A 227 -15.26 7.20 -12.92
CA CYS A 227 -15.10 6.68 -14.27
C CYS A 227 -16.38 5.97 -14.70
N GLU A 228 -16.65 5.96 -15.99
CA GLU A 228 -17.65 5.08 -16.60
C GLU A 228 -17.23 3.61 -16.41
N HIS A 229 -18.19 2.74 -16.13
CA HIS A 229 -18.01 1.31 -15.93
C HIS A 229 -19.18 0.54 -16.55
N PHE A 230 -18.88 -0.55 -17.24
CA PHE A 230 -19.81 -1.20 -18.15
C PHE A 230 -20.09 -2.65 -17.78
N TYR A 231 -21.35 -3.05 -17.98
CA TYR A 231 -21.72 -4.45 -18.08
C TYR A 231 -22.96 -4.64 -18.95
N ILE A 232 -23.09 -5.83 -19.53
CA ILE A 232 -24.31 -6.28 -20.18
C ILE A 232 -24.95 -7.41 -19.38
N VAL A 233 -26.27 -7.56 -19.54
CA VAL A 233 -27.01 -8.74 -19.10
C VAL A 233 -27.74 -9.30 -20.32
N SER A 234 -27.50 -10.57 -20.63
CA SER A 234 -28.15 -11.26 -21.75
C SER A 234 -29.67 -11.43 -21.52
N GLU A 235 -30.41 -11.81 -22.56
CA GLU A 235 -31.70 -12.48 -22.33
C GLU A 235 -31.47 -13.87 -21.72
N PRO A 236 -32.51 -14.56 -21.19
CA PRO A 236 -32.34 -15.87 -20.57
C PRO A 236 -31.75 -16.92 -21.53
N ILE A 237 -30.71 -17.63 -21.09
CA ILE A 237 -30.03 -18.70 -21.83
C ILE A 237 -30.38 -20.04 -21.17
N ALA A 238 -31.03 -20.94 -21.91
CA ALA A 238 -31.53 -22.19 -21.36
C ALA A 238 -30.40 -23.15 -20.95
N GLU A 239 -29.30 -23.13 -21.70
CA GLU A 239 -28.12 -23.97 -21.55
C GLU A 239 -27.20 -23.51 -20.40
N LEU A 240 -27.41 -22.32 -19.84
CA LEU A 240 -26.53 -21.75 -18.82
C LEU A 240 -26.68 -22.48 -17.46
N PRO A 241 -25.59 -23.07 -16.91
CA PRO A 241 -25.66 -23.75 -15.61
C PRO A 241 -26.01 -22.78 -14.47
N ARG A 242 -27.01 -23.11 -13.66
CA ARG A 242 -27.50 -22.24 -12.56
C ARG A 242 -26.54 -22.10 -11.38
N ASN A 243 -25.59 -23.01 -11.26
CA ASN A 243 -24.54 -22.99 -10.25
C ASN A 243 -23.16 -22.63 -10.85
N MET A 244 -23.13 -22.04 -12.05
CA MET A 244 -21.89 -21.62 -12.70
C MET A 244 -21.09 -20.71 -11.77
N PRO A 245 -19.78 -20.97 -11.57
CA PRO A 245 -18.93 -20.10 -10.75
C PRO A 245 -18.80 -18.72 -11.39
N VAL A 246 -18.46 -17.71 -10.60
CA VAL A 246 -18.02 -16.42 -11.14
C VAL A 246 -16.75 -16.65 -11.96
N VAL A 247 -16.69 -16.16 -13.20
CA VAL A 247 -15.51 -16.33 -14.05
C VAL A 247 -14.84 -14.98 -14.25
N ARG A 248 -13.52 -14.94 -14.18
CA ARG A 248 -12.70 -13.79 -14.55
C ARG A 248 -11.73 -14.23 -15.63
N VAL A 249 -11.66 -13.49 -16.72
CA VAL A 249 -10.64 -13.66 -17.75
C VAL A 249 -9.90 -12.33 -17.89
N PRO A 250 -8.95 -12.03 -16.97
CA PRO A 250 -8.30 -10.72 -16.93
C PRO A 250 -7.59 -10.34 -18.23
N ASP A 251 -7.07 -11.33 -18.97
CA ASP A 251 -6.40 -11.12 -20.26
C ASP A 251 -7.36 -10.64 -21.36
N GLU A 252 -8.66 -10.91 -21.22
CA GLU A 252 -9.74 -10.40 -22.08
C GLU A 252 -10.44 -9.18 -21.44
N CYS A 253 -9.98 -8.73 -20.27
CA CYS A 253 -10.59 -7.66 -19.48
C CYS A 253 -12.03 -7.94 -19.02
N THR A 254 -12.48 -9.21 -18.97
CA THR A 254 -13.87 -9.59 -18.71
C THR A 254 -14.11 -10.33 -17.40
N TYR A 255 -15.33 -10.21 -16.89
CA TYR A 255 -15.87 -11.10 -15.87
C TYR A 255 -17.31 -11.49 -16.16
N TYR A 256 -17.69 -12.65 -15.63
CA TYR A 256 -18.96 -13.30 -15.92
C TYR A 256 -19.61 -13.80 -14.64
N LYS A 257 -20.93 -13.69 -14.57
CA LYS A 257 -21.72 -14.40 -13.56
C LYS A 257 -23.07 -14.84 -14.11
N GLU A 258 -23.59 -15.94 -13.56
CA GLU A 258 -24.99 -16.31 -13.75
C GLU A 258 -25.89 -15.38 -12.93
N ASP A 259 -26.95 -14.88 -13.56
CA ASP A 259 -27.95 -14.04 -12.91
C ASP A 259 -29.37 -14.44 -13.35
N ALA A 260 -30.01 -15.31 -12.57
CA ALA A 260 -31.37 -15.79 -12.79
C ALA A 260 -31.60 -16.39 -14.19
N GLY A 261 -30.59 -17.07 -14.75
CA GLY A 261 -30.62 -17.72 -16.07
C GLY A 261 -30.14 -16.84 -17.20
N LYS A 262 -29.64 -15.65 -16.87
CA LYS A 262 -28.97 -14.75 -17.80
C LYS A 262 -27.48 -14.79 -17.50
N LEU A 263 -26.69 -14.40 -18.48
CA LEU A 263 -25.26 -14.18 -18.30
C LEU A 263 -25.03 -12.67 -18.17
N MET A 264 -24.45 -12.25 -17.05
CA MET A 264 -23.90 -10.91 -16.93
C MET A 264 -22.45 -10.94 -17.39
N VAL A 265 -22.07 -10.01 -18.27
CA VAL A 265 -20.69 -9.80 -18.71
C VAL A 265 -20.31 -8.37 -18.38
N GLY A 266 -19.36 -8.19 -17.47
CA GLY A 266 -18.78 -6.88 -17.21
C GLY A 266 -17.32 -6.80 -17.63
N ALA A 267 -16.83 -5.59 -17.78
CA ALA A 267 -15.49 -5.33 -18.28
C ALA A 267 -14.73 -4.39 -17.34
N PHE A 268 -13.40 -4.49 -17.34
CA PHE A 268 -12.53 -3.43 -16.84
C PHE A 268 -11.70 -2.90 -18.01
N GLU A 269 -12.19 -1.87 -18.68
CA GLU A 269 -11.58 -1.31 -19.87
C GLU A 269 -10.15 -0.83 -19.57
N PRO A 270 -9.15 -1.19 -20.40
CA PRO A 270 -7.77 -0.74 -20.20
C PRO A 270 -7.61 0.78 -20.13
N LYS A 271 -8.51 1.52 -20.82
CA LYS A 271 -8.57 2.98 -20.81
C LYS A 271 -9.95 3.43 -20.37
N ALA A 272 -10.11 3.69 -19.08
CA ALA A 272 -11.35 4.22 -18.54
C ALA A 272 -11.65 5.63 -19.03
N LYS A 273 -12.94 5.97 -19.03
CA LYS A 273 -13.45 7.31 -19.32
C LYS A 273 -13.78 8.04 -18.01
N PRO A 274 -12.97 9.03 -17.58
CA PRO A 274 -13.28 9.81 -16.40
C PRO A 274 -14.57 10.61 -16.60
N TRP A 275 -15.47 10.57 -15.63
CA TRP A 275 -16.78 11.22 -15.66
C TRP A 275 -16.95 12.23 -14.51
N GLY A 276 -17.78 13.25 -14.72
CA GLY A 276 -18.15 14.20 -13.65
C GLY A 276 -17.07 15.25 -13.32
N GLY A 277 -16.12 15.51 -14.23
CA GLY A 277 -15.03 16.48 -13.99
C GLY A 277 -15.49 17.93 -13.75
N GLY A 278 -16.69 18.28 -14.21
CA GLY A 278 -17.36 19.56 -13.93
C GLY A 278 -18.05 19.64 -12.57
N GLY A 279 -18.10 18.53 -11.83
CA GLY A 279 -18.97 18.33 -10.68
C GLY A 279 -20.08 17.33 -10.99
N ILE A 280 -20.67 16.76 -9.94
CA ILE A 280 -21.79 15.82 -10.02
C ILE A 280 -23.01 16.54 -9.45
N ASP A 281 -24.10 16.62 -10.20
CA ASP A 281 -25.34 17.25 -9.75
C ASP A 281 -25.85 16.61 -8.44
N ASP A 282 -26.40 17.46 -7.57
CA ASP A 282 -26.98 17.09 -6.28
C ASP A 282 -28.23 16.24 -6.39
N ASP A 283 -28.94 16.29 -7.53
CA ASP A 283 -30.16 15.53 -7.77
C ASP A 283 -29.94 14.14 -8.35
N HIS A 284 -28.73 13.85 -8.85
CA HIS A 284 -28.38 12.52 -9.32
C HIS A 284 -28.71 11.46 -8.27
N ALA A 285 -29.30 10.34 -8.64
CA ALA A 285 -29.50 9.15 -7.80
C ALA A 285 -29.78 8.01 -8.75
N PHE A 286 -29.30 6.81 -8.43
CA PHE A 286 -29.46 5.65 -9.32
C PHE A 286 -28.98 5.96 -10.76
N VAL A 287 -27.81 6.61 -10.87
CA VAL A 287 -27.32 7.17 -12.14
C VAL A 287 -27.02 6.07 -13.14
N THR A 288 -27.55 6.24 -14.35
CA THR A 288 -27.14 5.55 -15.57
C THR A 288 -26.61 6.59 -16.56
N LEU A 289 -25.58 6.24 -17.31
CA LEU A 289 -24.97 7.07 -18.33
C LEU A 289 -25.41 6.56 -19.72
N PRO A 290 -25.26 7.37 -20.78
CA PRO A 290 -25.51 6.91 -22.14
C PRO A 290 -24.72 5.65 -22.47
N GLU A 291 -25.33 4.76 -23.24
CA GLU A 291 -24.65 3.58 -23.78
C GLU A 291 -23.49 4.01 -24.68
N ASP A 292 -22.40 3.25 -24.66
CA ASP A 292 -21.20 3.52 -25.45
C ASP A 292 -20.68 2.19 -26.03
N MET A 293 -21.41 1.70 -27.04
CA MET A 293 -21.11 0.43 -27.70
C MET A 293 -19.71 0.43 -28.32
N ASP A 294 -19.28 1.53 -28.95
CA ASP A 294 -17.96 1.62 -29.59
C ASP A 294 -16.82 1.38 -28.58
N HIS A 295 -17.00 1.78 -27.32
CA HIS A 295 -16.03 1.55 -26.26
C HIS A 295 -16.03 0.10 -25.76
N PHE A 296 -17.21 -0.51 -25.65
CA PHE A 296 -17.40 -1.84 -25.07
C PHE A 296 -17.26 -2.98 -26.09
N GLU A 297 -17.56 -2.72 -27.37
CA GLU A 297 -17.62 -3.70 -28.47
C GLU A 297 -16.35 -4.56 -28.60
N PRO A 298 -15.11 -4.02 -28.50
CA PRO A 298 -13.91 -4.85 -28.59
C PRO A 298 -13.86 -5.93 -27.50
N ILE A 299 -14.23 -5.59 -26.28
CA ILE A 299 -14.25 -6.53 -25.14
C ILE A 299 -15.44 -7.49 -25.27
N LEU A 300 -16.58 -7.00 -25.76
CA LEU A 300 -17.75 -7.84 -26.04
C LEU A 300 -17.44 -8.89 -27.12
N ALA A 301 -16.66 -8.54 -28.15
CA ALA A 301 -16.24 -9.48 -29.18
C ALA A 301 -15.38 -10.62 -28.60
N ASP A 302 -14.42 -10.28 -27.73
CA ASP A 302 -13.64 -11.29 -26.98
C ASP A 302 -14.55 -12.14 -26.08
N ALA A 303 -15.53 -11.52 -25.42
CA ALA A 303 -16.50 -12.23 -24.59
C ALA A 303 -17.39 -13.19 -25.38
N ILE A 304 -17.83 -12.81 -26.57
CA ILE A 304 -18.61 -13.66 -27.48
C ILE A 304 -17.75 -14.86 -27.92
N ASN A 305 -16.48 -14.62 -28.29
CA ASN A 305 -15.56 -15.71 -28.62
C ASN A 305 -15.32 -16.65 -27.41
N ARG A 306 -15.19 -16.11 -26.20
CA ARG A 306 -15.01 -16.90 -24.97
C ARG A 306 -16.27 -17.69 -24.60
N VAL A 307 -17.46 -17.14 -24.82
CA VAL A 307 -18.75 -17.76 -24.51
C VAL A 307 -19.67 -17.69 -25.74
N PRO A 308 -19.56 -18.64 -26.69
CA PRO A 308 -20.31 -18.61 -27.95
C PRO A 308 -21.84 -18.55 -27.81
N LEU A 309 -22.41 -18.90 -26.65
CA LEU A 309 -23.84 -18.72 -26.38
C LEU A 309 -24.29 -17.25 -26.50
N LEU A 310 -23.37 -16.29 -26.35
CA LEU A 310 -23.66 -14.86 -26.51
C LEU A 310 -23.92 -14.44 -27.96
N GLU A 311 -23.55 -15.25 -28.96
CA GLU A 311 -23.82 -14.96 -30.38
C GLU A 311 -25.33 -14.84 -30.67
N THR A 312 -26.18 -15.53 -29.89
CA THR A 312 -27.62 -15.63 -30.13
C THR A 312 -28.50 -15.19 -28.96
N ALA A 313 -27.94 -15.01 -27.75
CA ALA A 313 -28.70 -14.79 -26.51
C ALA A 313 -29.39 -13.41 -26.38
N GLY A 314 -29.13 -12.45 -27.27
CA GLY A 314 -29.64 -11.07 -27.15
C GLY A 314 -29.10 -10.32 -25.92
N ILE A 315 -29.21 -8.98 -25.92
CA ILE A 315 -28.84 -8.12 -24.78
C ILE A 315 -30.12 -7.56 -24.17
N GLN A 316 -30.43 -7.96 -22.94
CA GLN A 316 -31.57 -7.43 -22.20
C GLN A 316 -31.27 -6.06 -21.56
N LEU A 317 -30.03 -5.87 -21.12
CA LEU A 317 -29.57 -4.62 -20.50
C LEU A 317 -28.14 -4.34 -20.96
N PHE A 318 -27.93 -3.14 -21.49
CA PHE A 318 -26.61 -2.53 -21.57
C PHE A 318 -26.52 -1.48 -20.48
N PHE A 319 -25.55 -1.61 -19.59
CA PHE A 319 -25.40 -0.70 -18.46
C PHE A 319 -24.07 0.06 -18.57
N ASN A 320 -24.15 1.39 -18.44
CA ASN A 320 -23.02 2.27 -18.20
C ASN A 320 -23.33 3.07 -16.93
N GLY A 321 -22.48 3.00 -15.91
CA GLY A 321 -22.65 3.75 -14.65
C GLY A 321 -21.35 4.30 -14.10
N PRO A 322 -21.42 5.35 -13.27
CA PRO A 322 -20.23 5.96 -12.70
C PRO A 322 -19.76 5.25 -11.43
N GLU A 323 -18.46 4.96 -11.37
CA GLU A 323 -17.79 4.37 -10.21
C GLU A 323 -16.58 5.19 -9.77
N SER A 324 -16.34 5.32 -8.47
CA SER A 324 -15.21 6.12 -7.96
C SER A 324 -13.89 5.34 -7.93
N PHE A 325 -12.87 5.88 -8.57
CA PHE A 325 -11.51 5.36 -8.57
C PHE A 325 -10.53 6.29 -7.86
N THR A 326 -9.52 5.67 -7.28
CA THR A 326 -8.39 6.28 -6.59
C THR A 326 -7.14 6.16 -7.48
N PRO A 327 -6.18 7.11 -7.40
CA PRO A 327 -4.96 7.07 -8.19
C PRO A 327 -4.15 5.77 -8.14
N ASP A 328 -4.23 5.03 -7.02
CA ASP A 328 -3.44 3.81 -6.76
C ASP A 328 -4.29 2.53 -6.70
N VAL A 329 -5.58 2.61 -7.06
CA VAL A 329 -6.53 1.48 -7.06
C VAL A 329 -6.71 0.84 -5.67
N ARG A 330 -6.43 1.59 -4.60
CA ARG A 330 -6.67 1.16 -3.21
C ARG A 330 -7.63 2.11 -2.54
N TYR A 331 -8.63 1.56 -1.87
CA TYR A 331 -9.61 2.39 -1.17
C TYR A 331 -8.99 3.11 0.04
N TYR A 332 -9.62 4.20 0.45
CA TYR A 332 -9.20 4.99 1.61
C TYR A 332 -9.98 4.58 2.85
N LEU A 333 -9.26 4.30 3.94
CA LEU A 333 -9.77 4.09 5.28
C LEU A 333 -8.99 4.93 6.29
N GLY A 334 -9.65 5.37 7.36
CA GLY A 334 -8.97 5.86 8.57
C GLY A 334 -9.21 7.32 8.90
N ALA A 335 -8.53 7.80 9.93
CA ALA A 335 -8.64 9.17 10.42
C ALA A 335 -7.91 10.15 9.49
N ALA A 336 -8.58 11.24 9.11
CA ALA A 336 -7.99 12.29 8.28
C ALA A 336 -6.89 13.04 9.07
N PRO A 337 -5.69 13.22 8.49
CA PRO A 337 -4.60 13.92 9.18
C PRO A 337 -4.83 15.43 9.32
N GLU A 338 -5.71 16.04 8.49
CA GLU A 338 -5.93 17.48 8.47
C GLU A 338 -6.97 17.97 9.50
N VAL A 339 -7.98 17.15 9.79
CA VAL A 339 -9.10 17.51 10.68
C VAL A 339 -9.39 16.38 11.66
N LYS A 340 -9.22 16.66 12.96
CA LYS A 340 -9.51 15.71 14.02
C LYS A 340 -10.98 15.29 13.99
N ASN A 341 -11.26 14.07 14.43
CA ASN A 341 -12.60 13.46 14.49
C ASN A 341 -13.26 13.17 13.13
N VAL A 342 -12.57 13.38 12.00
CA VAL A 342 -13.04 12.95 10.67
C VAL A 342 -12.39 11.63 10.29
N PHE A 343 -13.20 10.65 9.92
CA PHE A 343 -12.79 9.37 9.34
C PHE A 343 -13.27 9.29 7.89
N VAL A 344 -12.51 8.61 7.04
CA VAL A 344 -12.82 8.43 5.62
C VAL A 344 -12.99 6.94 5.31
N ALA A 345 -14.00 6.63 4.50
CA ALA A 345 -14.19 5.34 3.83
C ALA A 345 -14.69 5.58 2.40
N ALA A 346 -13.78 5.71 1.44
CA ALA A 346 -14.12 6.13 0.07
C ALA A 346 -13.21 5.53 -1.00
N GLY A 347 -13.61 5.67 -2.27
CA GLY A 347 -12.78 5.29 -3.42
C GLY A 347 -12.61 3.78 -3.58
N PHE A 348 -13.72 3.03 -3.58
CA PHE A 348 -13.69 1.56 -3.54
C PHE A 348 -13.37 0.86 -4.87
N ASN A 349 -13.00 1.58 -5.94
CA ASN A 349 -12.44 1.03 -7.19
C ASN A 349 -13.18 -0.23 -7.70
N SER A 350 -14.51 -0.18 -7.80
CA SER A 350 -15.35 -1.32 -8.24
C SER A 350 -15.27 -2.61 -7.42
N ILE A 351 -14.63 -2.57 -6.24
CA ILE A 351 -14.52 -3.69 -5.31
C ILE A 351 -15.23 -3.43 -3.98
N GLY A 352 -16.15 -2.46 -3.95
CA GLY A 352 -16.84 -2.01 -2.74
C GLY A 352 -17.68 -3.09 -2.07
N ILE A 353 -18.36 -3.94 -2.84
CA ILE A 353 -19.19 -5.03 -2.29
C ILE A 353 -18.32 -6.00 -1.48
N GLN A 354 -17.34 -6.60 -2.15
CA GLN A 354 -16.44 -7.60 -1.57
C GLN A 354 -15.47 -7.07 -0.50
N SER A 355 -15.36 -5.74 -0.35
CA SER A 355 -14.51 -5.10 0.68
C SER A 355 -15.32 -4.52 1.85
N SER A 356 -16.64 -4.44 1.73
CA SER A 356 -17.51 -3.67 2.64
C SER A 356 -17.51 -4.20 4.07
N GLY A 357 -17.57 -5.53 4.26
CA GLY A 357 -17.57 -6.15 5.58
C GLY A 357 -16.29 -5.84 6.35
N GLY A 358 -15.14 -6.14 5.73
CA GLY A 358 -13.81 -5.87 6.30
C GLY A 358 -13.55 -4.39 6.55
N ALA A 359 -13.95 -3.51 5.63
CA ALA A 359 -13.82 -2.06 5.81
C ALA A 359 -14.66 -1.55 7.00
N GLY A 360 -15.90 -2.03 7.15
CA GLY A 360 -16.76 -1.71 8.28
C GLY A 360 -16.18 -2.19 9.62
N LEU A 361 -15.65 -3.42 9.65
CA LEU A 361 -14.96 -3.97 10.82
C LEU A 361 -13.77 -3.10 11.24
N VAL A 362 -12.86 -2.81 10.29
CA VAL A 362 -11.65 -2.02 10.55
C VAL A 362 -12.02 -0.64 11.09
N LEU A 363 -12.91 0.09 10.42
CA LEU A 363 -13.27 1.44 10.88
C LEU A 363 -14.01 1.44 12.21
N SER A 364 -14.88 0.47 12.47
CA SER A 364 -15.55 0.35 13.78
C SER A 364 -14.53 0.19 14.92
N LYS A 365 -13.58 -0.74 14.75
CA LYS A 365 -12.51 -0.95 15.74
C LYS A 365 -11.62 0.28 15.88
N TRP A 366 -11.29 0.95 14.78
CA TRP A 366 -10.48 2.16 14.80
C TRP A 366 -11.18 3.31 15.53
N ILE A 367 -12.45 3.56 15.22
CA ILE A 367 -13.26 4.57 15.91
C ILE A 367 -13.38 4.28 17.41
N LYS A 368 -13.53 3.01 17.78
CA LYS A 368 -13.68 2.59 19.18
C LYS A 368 -12.37 2.64 19.98
N ASN A 369 -11.29 2.12 19.41
CA ASN A 369 -10.03 1.88 20.13
C ASN A 369 -8.95 2.93 19.85
N GLY A 370 -9.15 3.83 18.88
CA GLY A 370 -8.15 4.81 18.44
C GLY A 370 -7.12 4.28 17.44
N HIS A 371 -7.12 2.99 17.13
CA HIS A 371 -6.19 2.36 16.19
C HIS A 371 -6.86 1.20 15.40
N PRO A 372 -6.39 0.86 14.19
CA PRO A 372 -6.93 -0.25 13.43
C PRO A 372 -6.64 -1.60 14.13
N PRO A 373 -7.44 -2.65 13.87
CA PRO A 373 -7.26 -3.96 14.51
C PRO A 373 -6.11 -4.79 13.91
N MET A 374 -5.52 -4.33 12.80
CA MET A 374 -4.45 -4.96 12.02
C MET A 374 -3.77 -3.89 11.16
N ASP A 375 -2.61 -4.18 10.57
CA ASP A 375 -1.97 -3.26 9.63
C ASP A 375 -2.84 -3.02 8.39
N VAL A 376 -3.18 -1.76 8.16
CA VAL A 376 -3.95 -1.28 7.01
C VAL A 376 -3.26 -0.09 6.32
N SER A 377 -1.94 0.05 6.49
CA SER A 377 -1.13 1.13 5.92
C SER A 377 -1.35 1.33 4.40
N GLY A 378 -1.57 0.25 3.66
CA GLY A 378 -1.89 0.28 2.23
C GLY A 378 -3.25 0.89 1.87
N MET A 379 -4.16 1.00 2.85
CA MET A 379 -5.51 1.58 2.70
C MET A 379 -5.67 2.85 3.54
N ASP A 380 -4.72 3.17 4.42
CA ASP A 380 -4.74 4.35 5.27
C ASP A 380 -4.82 5.62 4.41
N ILE A 381 -5.75 6.53 4.74
CA ILE A 381 -5.90 7.83 4.07
C ILE A 381 -4.62 8.66 4.21
N ARG A 382 -3.82 8.48 5.26
CA ARG A 382 -2.57 9.21 5.50
C ARG A 382 -1.43 8.84 4.55
N ARG A 383 -1.61 7.90 3.62
CA ARG A 383 -0.61 7.60 2.58
C ARG A 383 -0.60 8.63 1.43
N ILE A 384 -1.65 9.44 1.32
CA ILE A 384 -1.85 10.35 0.20
C ILE A 384 -1.11 11.68 0.39
N HIS A 385 -0.96 12.39 -0.72
CA HIS A 385 -0.36 13.72 -0.78
C HIS A 385 -1.38 14.75 -1.29
N PRO A 386 -1.32 16.02 -0.84
CA PRO A 386 -2.25 17.06 -1.25
C PRO A 386 -2.39 17.23 -2.77
N PHE A 387 -1.28 17.14 -3.52
CA PHE A 387 -1.31 17.32 -4.97
C PHE A 387 -2.13 16.24 -5.70
N GLN A 388 -2.32 15.07 -5.10
CA GLN A 388 -3.07 13.97 -5.72
C GLN A 388 -4.57 14.28 -5.85
N SER A 389 -5.10 15.27 -5.10
CA SER A 389 -6.48 15.74 -5.26
C SER A 389 -6.66 16.85 -6.29
N VAL A 390 -5.57 17.33 -6.90
CA VAL A 390 -5.66 18.29 -8.02
C VAL A 390 -6.45 17.62 -9.14
N LYS A 391 -7.47 18.34 -9.65
CA LYS A 391 -8.46 17.78 -10.58
C LYS A 391 -7.84 17.11 -11.80
N SER A 392 -6.86 17.76 -12.44
CA SER A 392 -6.16 17.20 -13.61
C SER A 392 -5.39 15.94 -13.26
N TYR A 393 -4.63 15.93 -12.16
CA TYR A 393 -3.87 14.75 -11.74
C TYR A 393 -4.78 13.54 -11.52
N VAL A 394 -5.82 13.68 -10.68
CA VAL A 394 -6.69 12.55 -10.37
C VAL A 394 -7.45 12.08 -11.61
N ARG A 395 -7.98 13.00 -12.42
CA ARG A 395 -8.67 12.69 -13.68
C ARG A 395 -7.77 11.90 -14.64
N ASP A 396 -6.54 12.37 -14.83
CA ASP A 396 -5.60 11.77 -15.78
C ASP A 396 -5.06 10.43 -15.24
N ARG A 397 -4.92 10.27 -13.93
CA ARG A 397 -4.51 8.98 -13.34
C ARG A 397 -5.63 7.94 -13.40
N VAL A 398 -6.88 8.30 -13.10
CA VAL A 398 -7.97 7.31 -13.06
C VAL A 398 -8.32 6.73 -14.43
N SER A 399 -7.88 7.35 -15.54
CA SER A 399 -8.06 6.78 -16.87
C SER A 399 -7.29 5.46 -17.08
N GLU A 400 -6.20 5.23 -16.33
CA GLU A 400 -5.55 3.91 -16.29
C GLU A 400 -6.04 3.06 -15.11
N SER A 401 -6.36 3.67 -13.96
CA SER A 401 -6.63 2.97 -12.69
C SER A 401 -7.70 1.88 -12.77
N LEU A 402 -8.76 2.07 -13.55
CA LEU A 402 -9.82 1.07 -13.73
C LEU A 402 -9.27 -0.20 -14.40
N GLY A 403 -8.61 -0.03 -15.55
CA GLY A 403 -8.02 -1.14 -16.30
C GLY A 403 -6.94 -1.90 -15.53
N LEU A 404 -6.31 -1.27 -14.54
CA LEU A 404 -5.33 -1.93 -13.67
C LEU A 404 -5.89 -3.06 -12.82
N LEU A 405 -7.21 -3.13 -12.61
CA LEU A 405 -7.81 -4.25 -11.90
C LEU A 405 -7.52 -5.59 -12.59
N TYR A 406 -7.53 -5.60 -13.94
CA TYR A 406 -7.28 -6.78 -14.78
C TYR A 406 -6.00 -6.72 -15.60
N ALA A 407 -5.24 -5.63 -15.55
CA ALA A 407 -3.89 -5.62 -16.08
C ALA A 407 -2.99 -6.67 -15.40
N MET A 408 -1.82 -6.92 -15.98
CA MET A 408 -0.79 -7.74 -15.33
C MET A 408 -0.20 -7.00 -14.12
N HIS A 409 -0.18 -7.63 -12.95
CA HIS A 409 0.41 -7.10 -11.73
C HIS A 409 1.90 -7.44 -11.64
N TRP A 410 2.65 -7.03 -12.66
CA TRP A 410 4.09 -7.29 -12.70
C TRP A 410 4.81 -6.69 -11.50
N PRO A 411 5.81 -7.41 -10.94
CA PRO A 411 6.75 -6.80 -10.01
C PRO A 411 7.35 -5.55 -10.64
N TYR A 412 7.32 -4.44 -9.89
CA TYR A 412 7.82 -3.13 -10.29
C TYR A 412 7.05 -2.42 -11.42
N ARG A 413 5.82 -2.83 -11.76
CA ARG A 413 4.95 -2.12 -12.71
C ARG A 413 4.85 -0.63 -12.35
N GLN A 414 5.09 0.23 -13.33
CA GLN A 414 4.99 1.68 -13.19
C GLN A 414 3.71 2.21 -13.85
N ALA A 415 3.16 3.29 -13.29
CA ALA A 415 2.09 4.04 -13.92
C ALA A 415 2.56 4.73 -15.20
N GLU A 416 1.68 4.82 -16.18
CA GLU A 416 1.93 5.42 -17.48
C GLU A 416 1.38 6.85 -17.55
N THR A 417 0.25 7.11 -16.90
CA THR A 417 -0.40 8.43 -16.89
C THR A 417 -0.02 9.27 -15.66
N ALA A 418 -0.27 10.59 -15.73
CA ALA A 418 0.00 11.54 -14.66
C ALA A 418 1.42 11.43 -14.06
N ARG A 419 2.43 11.38 -14.95
CA ARG A 419 3.87 11.28 -14.63
C ARG A 419 4.56 12.64 -14.66
N GLY A 420 5.74 12.70 -14.06
CA GLY A 420 6.60 13.89 -14.06
C GLY A 420 6.11 15.02 -13.16
N VAL A 421 5.36 14.71 -12.10
CA VAL A 421 4.70 15.70 -11.24
C VAL A 421 5.67 16.30 -10.21
N ARG A 422 6.43 15.46 -9.52
CA ARG A 422 7.50 15.87 -8.60
C ARG A 422 8.81 15.36 -9.16
N ARG A 423 9.77 16.27 -9.36
CA ARG A 423 11.07 15.94 -9.95
C ARG A 423 12.17 16.48 -9.07
N SER A 424 13.21 15.69 -8.91
CA SER A 424 14.48 16.15 -8.35
C SER A 424 15.06 17.27 -9.23
N PRO A 425 15.77 18.26 -8.67
CA PRO A 425 16.46 19.28 -9.47
C PRO A 425 17.46 18.70 -10.48
N ILE A 426 17.92 17.48 -10.25
CA ILE A 426 18.86 16.77 -11.14
C ILE A 426 18.18 15.77 -12.08
N TYR A 427 16.84 15.76 -12.15
CA TYR A 427 16.08 14.89 -13.05
C TYR A 427 16.56 14.95 -14.52
N PRO A 428 16.86 16.11 -15.12
CA PRO A 428 17.37 16.17 -16.49
C PRO A 428 18.71 15.43 -16.65
N TYR A 429 19.61 15.59 -15.68
CA TYR A 429 20.93 14.94 -15.71
C TYR A 429 20.82 13.43 -15.57
N THR A 430 20.00 12.95 -14.62
CA THR A 430 19.82 11.49 -14.45
C THR A 430 19.15 10.85 -15.65
N ARG A 431 18.19 11.54 -16.29
CA ARG A 431 17.62 11.11 -17.58
C ARG A 431 18.70 10.98 -18.65
N ASP A 432 19.58 11.96 -18.77
CA ASP A 432 20.63 11.97 -19.80
C ASP A 432 21.71 10.89 -19.54
N LEU A 433 21.82 10.42 -18.29
CA LEU A 433 22.61 9.25 -17.90
C LEU A 433 21.91 7.90 -18.17
N GLY A 434 20.72 7.91 -18.79
CA GLY A 434 19.96 6.70 -19.12
C GLY A 434 19.04 6.21 -17.99
N ALA A 435 18.67 7.06 -17.02
CA ALA A 435 17.74 6.66 -15.97
C ALA A 435 16.40 6.18 -16.54
N VAL A 436 15.95 5.02 -16.06
CA VAL A 436 14.59 4.54 -16.22
C VAL A 436 13.83 4.87 -14.95
N PHE A 437 12.84 5.76 -15.09
CA PHE A 437 12.16 6.33 -13.93
C PHE A 437 10.97 5.49 -13.47
N GLY A 438 10.90 5.25 -12.16
CA GLY A 438 9.68 4.87 -11.47
C GLY A 438 9.05 6.04 -10.72
N GLU A 439 7.78 5.88 -10.37
CA GLU A 439 7.01 6.88 -9.64
C GLU A 439 6.62 6.37 -8.25
N VAL A 440 6.89 7.19 -7.22
CA VAL A 440 6.37 6.97 -5.86
C VAL A 440 5.89 8.30 -5.30
N ASN A 441 4.58 8.41 -5.00
CA ASN A 441 3.95 9.62 -4.47
C ASN A 441 4.25 10.89 -5.30
N GLY A 442 4.22 10.74 -6.62
CA GLY A 442 4.47 11.75 -7.64
C GLY A 442 5.95 11.97 -7.97
N TRP A 443 6.89 11.43 -7.18
CA TRP A 443 8.32 11.57 -7.43
C TRP A 443 8.80 10.66 -8.55
N GLU A 444 9.41 11.26 -9.56
CA GLU A 444 10.23 10.55 -10.53
C GLU A 444 11.58 10.14 -9.91
N ARG A 445 11.80 8.83 -9.76
CA ARG A 445 12.99 8.24 -9.15
C ARG A 445 13.72 7.39 -10.19
N PRO A 446 15.04 7.55 -10.37
CA PRO A 446 15.82 6.61 -11.17
C PRO A 446 15.75 5.21 -10.54
N ASN A 447 15.00 4.29 -11.14
CA ASN A 447 14.91 2.93 -10.63
C ASN A 447 16.13 2.10 -11.03
N TRP A 448 16.68 2.35 -12.21
CA TRP A 448 17.92 1.77 -12.73
C TRP A 448 18.43 2.62 -13.89
N TYR A 449 19.68 2.41 -14.30
CA TYR A 449 20.29 3.14 -15.42
C TYR A 449 20.53 2.19 -16.60
N ALA A 450 19.89 2.48 -17.73
CA ALA A 450 20.10 1.75 -18.95
C ALA A 450 21.51 1.98 -19.48
N ARG A 451 22.14 0.90 -19.94
CA ARG A 451 23.52 0.90 -20.41
C ARG A 451 23.76 -0.17 -21.46
N ASP A 452 24.92 -0.13 -22.11
CA ASP A 452 25.37 -1.13 -23.09
C ASP A 452 24.34 -1.43 -24.20
N GLY A 453 23.59 -0.39 -24.62
CA GLY A 453 22.58 -0.49 -25.68
C GLY A 453 21.21 -1.00 -25.23
N VAL A 454 21.01 -1.28 -23.93
CA VAL A 454 19.69 -1.58 -23.36
C VAL A 454 18.78 -0.36 -23.50
N LYS A 455 17.53 -0.58 -23.93
CA LYS A 455 16.54 0.49 -24.03
C LYS A 455 16.11 0.95 -22.63
N PRO A 456 15.93 2.25 -22.41
CA PRO A 456 15.52 2.79 -21.11
C PRO A 456 14.01 2.64 -20.86
N GLU A 457 13.51 1.41 -20.92
CA GLU A 457 12.10 1.04 -20.71
C GLU A 457 12.00 -0.28 -19.92
N TYR A 458 10.87 -0.54 -19.26
CA TYR A 458 10.68 -1.80 -18.55
C TYR A 458 10.27 -2.92 -19.49
N GLU A 459 10.97 -4.06 -19.39
CA GLU A 459 10.49 -5.34 -19.91
C GLU A 459 10.10 -6.22 -18.71
N TYR A 460 8.81 -6.25 -18.42
CA TYR A 460 8.29 -6.90 -17.22
C TYR A 460 8.31 -8.42 -17.30
N SER A 461 8.58 -9.05 -16.16
CA SER A 461 8.57 -10.50 -15.96
C SER A 461 8.52 -10.80 -14.46
N TYR A 462 8.04 -11.98 -14.09
CA TYR A 462 8.28 -12.55 -12.75
C TYR A 462 9.67 -13.17 -12.61
N GLY A 463 10.36 -13.43 -13.71
CA GLY A 463 11.78 -13.82 -13.73
C GLY A 463 12.72 -12.61 -13.64
N ARG A 464 13.94 -12.77 -14.16
CA ARG A 464 14.89 -11.66 -14.31
C ARG A 464 14.39 -10.73 -15.42
N GLN A 465 14.21 -9.46 -15.10
CA GLN A 465 13.82 -8.40 -16.03
C GLN A 465 15.06 -7.75 -16.68
N ASN A 466 14.85 -6.92 -17.70
CA ASN A 466 15.94 -6.27 -18.45
C ASN A 466 16.85 -5.34 -17.60
N TRP A 467 16.38 -4.84 -16.45
CA TRP A 467 17.20 -4.06 -15.52
C TRP A 467 18.21 -4.90 -14.73
N PHE A 468 18.04 -6.23 -14.65
CA PHE A 468 18.86 -7.12 -13.83
C PHE A 468 20.38 -7.00 -14.10
N PRO A 469 20.87 -7.07 -15.35
CA PRO A 469 22.30 -6.88 -15.64
C PRO A 469 22.80 -5.46 -15.35
N CYS A 470 21.92 -4.45 -15.41
CA CYS A 470 22.28 -3.08 -15.05
C CYS A 470 22.51 -2.97 -13.54
N ALA A 471 21.59 -3.50 -12.74
CA ALA A 471 21.70 -3.54 -11.28
C ALA A 471 22.90 -4.36 -10.79
N ASP A 472 23.22 -5.46 -11.49
CA ASP A 472 24.43 -6.25 -11.23
C ASP A 472 25.70 -5.41 -11.36
N TYR A 473 25.81 -4.64 -12.44
CA TYR A 473 26.94 -3.74 -12.62
C TYR A 473 26.99 -2.65 -11.55
N GLU A 474 25.87 -1.96 -11.31
CA GLU A 474 25.78 -0.91 -10.29
C GLU A 474 26.24 -1.43 -8.91
N ALA A 475 25.80 -2.64 -8.52
CA ALA A 475 26.20 -3.30 -7.28
C ALA A 475 27.70 -3.66 -7.24
N LYS A 476 28.29 -4.10 -8.37
CA LYS A 476 29.73 -4.39 -8.47
C LYS A 476 30.58 -3.13 -8.37
N GLN A 477 30.10 -2.00 -8.90
CA GLN A 477 30.78 -0.70 -8.76
C GLN A 477 30.79 -0.24 -7.29
N LEU A 478 29.72 -0.49 -6.53
CA LEU A 478 29.68 -0.21 -5.09
C LEU A 478 30.75 -0.97 -4.28
N MET A 479 31.18 -2.16 -4.73
CA MET A 479 32.17 -2.95 -3.99
C MET A 479 33.60 -2.44 -4.14
N THR A 480 33.93 -1.75 -5.23
CA THR A 480 35.32 -1.43 -5.59
C THR A 480 35.57 0.05 -5.90
N ASN A 481 34.52 0.79 -6.28
CA ASN A 481 34.56 2.19 -6.66
C ASN A 481 33.61 3.02 -5.78
N CYS A 482 32.75 3.83 -6.39
CA CYS A 482 31.65 4.50 -5.71
C CYS A 482 30.47 4.70 -6.67
N ALA A 483 29.28 4.85 -6.11
CA ALA A 483 28.07 5.11 -6.84
C ALA A 483 27.31 6.31 -6.26
N PHE A 484 26.58 6.97 -7.15
CA PHE A 484 25.69 8.07 -6.86
C PHE A 484 24.23 7.56 -6.85
N PHE A 485 23.45 7.98 -5.85
CA PHE A 485 22.00 7.76 -5.79
C PHE A 485 21.24 9.07 -5.62
N ASP A 486 20.17 9.28 -6.40
CA ASP A 486 19.21 10.36 -6.16
C ASP A 486 18.16 9.93 -5.13
N GLN A 487 18.31 10.36 -3.87
CA GLN A 487 17.39 10.07 -2.78
C GLN A 487 16.54 11.29 -2.40
N THR A 488 16.34 12.23 -3.33
CA THR A 488 15.56 13.45 -3.11
C THR A 488 14.13 13.17 -2.64
N SER A 489 13.56 12.02 -3.02
CA SER A 489 12.20 11.64 -2.66
C SER A 489 11.98 11.30 -1.19
N PHE A 490 13.01 10.97 -0.42
CA PHE A 490 12.86 10.70 1.02
C PHE A 490 12.31 11.94 1.73
N ALA A 491 11.41 11.74 2.69
CA ALA A 491 10.78 12.84 3.39
C ALA A 491 11.72 13.45 4.43
N LYS A 492 11.72 14.78 4.54
CA LYS A 492 12.53 15.53 5.51
C LYS A 492 11.65 16.47 6.33
N TYR A 493 11.79 16.42 7.65
CA TYR A 493 11.13 17.34 8.56
C TYR A 493 12.17 18.16 9.34
N SER A 494 11.96 19.47 9.40
CA SER A 494 12.62 20.32 10.41
C SER A 494 11.77 20.29 11.67
N VAL A 495 12.38 19.98 12.82
CA VAL A 495 11.72 19.99 14.12
C VAL A 495 12.45 20.98 15.02
N GLU A 496 11.77 22.06 15.39
CA GLU A 496 12.39 23.27 15.97
C GLU A 496 11.65 23.76 17.22
N GLY A 497 12.43 24.33 18.15
CA GLY A 497 11.95 24.97 19.37
C GLY A 497 12.52 24.33 20.64
N ARG A 498 12.47 25.08 21.76
CA ARG A 498 13.08 24.67 23.04
C ARG A 498 12.60 23.31 23.56
N ASP A 499 11.40 22.87 23.19
CA ASP A 499 10.83 21.59 23.63
C ASP A 499 11.04 20.45 22.60
N ALA A 500 11.66 20.74 21.44
CA ALA A 500 11.83 19.77 20.35
C ALA A 500 12.62 18.53 20.76
N CYS A 501 13.69 18.70 21.53
CA CYS A 501 14.48 17.58 22.04
C CYS A 501 13.62 16.66 22.93
N ALA A 502 12.85 17.23 23.85
CA ALA A 502 11.98 16.46 24.75
C ALA A 502 10.87 15.72 23.99
N VAL A 503 10.23 16.38 23.02
CA VAL A 503 9.21 15.78 22.16
C VAL A 503 9.77 14.62 21.36
N LEU A 504 10.87 14.83 20.61
CA LEU A 504 11.49 13.76 19.82
C LEU A 504 12.00 12.63 20.71
N ASN A 505 12.57 12.94 21.88
CA ASN A 505 13.03 11.93 22.81
C ASN A 505 11.86 11.11 23.41
N ARG A 506 10.65 11.66 23.52
CA ARG A 506 9.45 10.92 23.95
C ARG A 506 8.91 9.98 22.87
N VAL A 507 8.93 10.41 21.60
CA VAL A 507 8.35 9.67 20.46
C VAL A 507 9.30 8.59 19.92
N SER A 508 10.61 8.84 19.94
CA SER A 508 11.63 7.88 19.52
C SER A 508 11.89 6.79 20.57
N ALA A 509 12.23 5.57 20.16
CA ALA A 509 12.67 4.52 21.08
C ALA A 509 14.15 4.71 21.52
N ALA A 510 14.97 5.32 20.67
CA ALA A 510 16.37 5.65 20.97
C ALA A 510 16.48 6.93 21.82
N ASN A 511 17.68 7.20 22.36
CA ASN A 511 17.97 8.50 22.97
C ASN A 511 18.31 9.54 21.89
N ILE A 512 17.55 10.62 21.84
CA ILE A 512 17.72 11.74 20.90
C ILE A 512 18.50 12.90 21.54
N ASP A 513 18.56 12.93 22.87
CA ASP A 513 19.38 13.89 23.62
C ASP A 513 20.86 13.43 23.62
N VAL A 514 21.48 13.57 22.46
CA VAL A 514 22.87 13.19 22.15
C VAL A 514 23.67 14.42 21.72
N GLU A 515 24.98 14.31 21.56
CA GLU A 515 25.82 15.44 21.12
C GLU A 515 25.35 16.04 19.77
N LEU A 516 25.63 17.34 19.57
CA LEU A 516 25.35 18.00 18.29
C LEU A 516 26.10 17.31 17.14
N GLY A 517 25.43 17.20 15.99
CA GLY A 517 25.97 16.50 14.82
C GLY A 517 25.86 14.98 14.89
N ARG A 518 25.21 14.39 15.91
CA ARG A 518 24.90 12.95 15.91
C ARG A 518 23.66 12.64 15.07
N VAL A 519 23.72 11.54 14.33
CA VAL A 519 22.60 10.93 13.60
C VAL A 519 22.17 9.68 14.36
N VAL A 520 20.89 9.60 14.72
CA VAL A 520 20.32 8.49 15.47
C VAL A 520 19.31 7.75 14.61
N TYR A 521 19.59 6.48 14.31
CA TYR A 521 18.60 5.56 13.74
C TYR A 521 17.65 5.09 14.83
N THR A 522 16.35 5.25 14.62
CA THR A 522 15.35 4.96 15.65
C THR A 522 13.99 4.64 15.05
N GLN A 523 13.16 3.96 15.85
CA GLN A 523 11.77 3.72 15.54
C GLN A 523 10.88 4.64 16.37
N TRP A 524 9.80 5.12 15.77
CA TRP A 524 8.65 5.64 16.48
C TRP A 524 7.66 4.51 16.68
N LEU A 525 7.13 4.37 17.90
CA LEU A 525 6.30 3.24 18.28
C LEU A 525 4.92 3.70 18.74
N ASN A 526 3.93 2.82 18.63
CA ASN A 526 2.65 2.96 19.34
C ASN A 526 2.72 2.38 20.75
N GLU A 527 1.66 2.61 21.55
CA GLU A 527 1.61 2.13 22.95
C GLU A 527 1.64 0.59 23.08
N ARG A 528 1.40 -0.15 21.99
CA ARG A 528 1.55 -1.62 21.95
C ARG A 528 2.98 -2.07 21.62
N GLY A 529 3.90 -1.12 21.39
CA GLY A 529 5.29 -1.38 21.01
C GLY A 529 5.49 -1.66 19.52
N GLY A 530 4.46 -1.53 18.70
CA GLY A 530 4.54 -1.73 17.25
C GLY A 530 5.15 -0.52 16.53
N ILE A 531 5.80 -0.75 15.38
CA ILE A 531 6.61 0.26 14.69
C ILE A 531 5.75 1.15 13.79
N GLU A 532 5.51 2.36 14.26
CA GLU A 532 4.80 3.38 13.49
C GLU A 532 5.71 4.04 12.46
N ALA A 533 6.99 4.27 12.73
CA ALA A 533 7.91 4.80 11.72
C ALA A 533 9.33 4.27 11.93
N ASP A 534 10.10 4.17 10.84
CA ASP A 534 11.51 3.80 10.85
C ASP A 534 12.34 4.87 10.15
N LEU A 535 13.17 5.59 10.91
CA LEU A 535 13.73 6.86 10.46
C LEU A 535 15.06 7.21 11.13
N THR A 536 15.65 8.31 10.68
CA THR A 536 16.81 8.91 11.33
C THR A 536 16.50 10.29 11.87
N VAL A 537 17.12 10.64 13.01
CA VAL A 537 17.04 11.97 13.63
C VAL A 537 18.45 12.51 13.78
N THR A 538 18.70 13.68 13.21
CA THR A 538 19.98 14.39 13.33
C THR A 538 19.81 15.59 14.25
N ARG A 539 20.61 15.67 15.33
CA ARG A 539 20.62 16.84 16.20
C ARG A 539 21.51 17.94 15.60
N LEU A 540 20.91 19.04 15.16
CA LEU A 540 21.61 20.12 14.46
C LEU A 540 22.01 21.27 15.38
N ALA A 541 21.18 21.55 16.37
CA ALA A 541 21.41 22.53 17.43
C ALA A 541 20.73 22.03 18.72
N GLU A 542 20.80 22.82 19.79
CA GLU A 542 20.11 22.50 21.04
C GLU A 542 18.59 22.32 20.84
N ASP A 543 18.01 23.16 19.97
CA ASP A 543 16.58 23.32 19.70
C ASP A 543 16.19 23.01 18.25
N ARG A 544 17.07 22.37 17.45
CA ARG A 544 16.82 22.10 16.03
C ARG A 544 17.27 20.70 15.61
N PHE A 545 16.38 19.99 14.93
CA PHE A 545 16.58 18.61 14.50
C PHE A 545 16.12 18.42 13.05
N LEU A 546 16.80 17.52 12.34
CA LEU A 546 16.39 17.04 11.02
C LEU A 546 15.93 15.59 11.15
N VAL A 547 14.68 15.32 10.80
CA VAL A 547 14.10 13.97 10.74
C VAL A 547 14.01 13.54 9.29
N VAL A 548 14.47 12.33 8.96
CA VAL A 548 14.45 11.78 7.60
C VAL A 548 13.79 10.41 7.60
N THR A 549 12.73 10.25 6.81
CA THR A 549 11.93 9.02 6.67
C THR A 549 11.67 8.67 5.20
N GLY A 550 11.02 7.54 4.96
CA GLY A 550 10.70 7.06 3.61
C GLY A 550 9.80 8.02 2.81
N ALA A 551 9.88 7.93 1.49
CA ALA A 551 9.06 8.74 0.57
C ALA A 551 7.56 8.41 0.64
N ALA A 552 7.23 7.14 0.89
CA ALA A 552 5.86 6.65 0.94
C ALA A 552 5.09 7.17 2.18
N PRO A 553 5.60 7.04 3.42
CA PRO A 553 4.89 7.43 4.63
C PRO A 553 4.97 8.92 5.01
N GLN A 554 5.43 9.81 4.12
CA GLN A 554 5.64 11.25 4.40
C GLN A 554 4.50 11.91 5.20
N THR A 555 3.26 11.85 4.70
CA THR A 555 2.10 12.46 5.38
C THR A 555 1.79 11.76 6.71
N ARG A 556 1.90 10.44 6.75
CA ARG A 556 1.60 9.61 7.93
C ARG A 556 2.56 9.87 9.08
N ASP A 557 3.85 9.90 8.81
CA ASP A 557 4.87 10.09 9.84
C ASP A 557 4.81 11.52 10.39
N LEU A 558 4.59 12.52 9.53
CA LEU A 558 4.38 13.89 9.99
C LEU A 558 3.12 14.02 10.86
N ALA A 559 2.04 13.33 10.49
CA ALA A 559 0.82 13.29 11.29
C ALA A 559 1.07 12.67 12.67
N TRP A 560 1.80 11.55 12.74
CA TRP A 560 2.19 10.91 14.00
C TRP A 560 2.98 11.87 14.92
N LEU A 561 3.99 12.55 14.37
CA LEU A 561 4.79 13.51 15.15
C LEU A 561 3.94 14.67 15.68
N LYS A 562 3.04 15.23 14.84
CA LYS A 562 2.16 16.32 15.23
C LYS A 562 1.14 15.90 16.30
N GLU A 563 0.58 14.70 16.17
CA GLU A 563 -0.38 14.15 17.14
C GLU A 563 0.25 13.93 18.52
N HIS A 564 1.53 13.55 18.56
CA HIS A 564 2.28 13.29 19.78
C HIS A 564 3.12 14.48 20.27
N THR A 565 2.97 15.65 19.64
CA THR A 565 3.51 16.92 20.15
C THR A 565 2.46 17.55 21.08
N PRO A 566 2.74 17.75 22.38
CA PRO A 566 1.80 18.40 23.29
C PRO A 566 1.41 19.79 22.79
N SER A 567 0.14 20.18 22.97
CA SER A 567 -0.37 21.46 22.45
C SER A 567 0.27 22.70 23.08
N ASP A 568 0.85 22.55 24.27
CA ASP A 568 1.56 23.58 25.02
C ASP A 568 3.09 23.54 24.80
N ALA A 569 3.60 22.53 24.10
CA ALA A 569 5.01 22.44 23.76
C ALA A 569 5.40 23.51 22.74
N HIS A 570 6.53 24.17 22.98
CA HIS A 570 7.17 25.04 22.01
C HIS A 570 8.03 24.20 21.06
N CYS A 571 7.35 23.44 20.21
CA CYS A 571 7.92 22.53 19.21
C CYS A 571 7.10 22.60 17.92
N VAL A 572 7.75 22.87 16.79
CA VAL A 572 7.13 22.93 15.47
C VAL A 572 7.79 21.93 14.55
N ALA A 573 6.98 21.08 13.91
CA ALA A 573 7.43 20.15 12.87
C ALA A 573 6.96 20.62 11.49
N THR A 574 7.91 20.89 10.60
CA THR A 574 7.67 21.40 9.24
C THR A 574 8.23 20.44 8.21
N ASP A 575 7.42 20.10 7.20
CA ASP A 575 7.89 19.35 6.04
C ASP A 575 8.73 20.24 5.12
N ILE A 576 10.01 19.89 4.98
CA ILE A 576 10.99 20.62 4.17
C ILE A 576 11.50 19.76 3.00
N THR A 577 10.80 18.66 2.67
CA THR A 577 11.22 17.68 1.66
C THR A 577 11.59 18.33 0.32
N SER A 578 10.76 19.27 -0.16
CA SER A 578 10.97 19.97 -1.44
C SER A 578 12.11 20.99 -1.41
N GLY A 579 12.53 21.44 -0.21
CA GLY A 579 13.59 22.44 -0.02
C GLY A 579 14.97 21.84 0.23
N LEU A 580 15.05 20.52 0.42
CA LEU A 580 16.27 19.82 0.80
C LEU A 580 16.47 18.50 0.01
N PRO A 581 16.72 18.58 -1.31
CA PRO A 581 17.18 17.46 -2.10
C PRO A 581 18.34 16.70 -1.46
N MET A 582 18.41 15.41 -1.77
CA MET A 582 19.38 14.51 -1.16
C MET A 582 20.01 13.61 -2.21
N ILE A 583 21.33 13.63 -2.25
CA ILE A 583 22.11 12.69 -3.07
C ILE A 583 23.01 11.86 -2.17
N ALA A 584 23.21 10.58 -2.48
CA ALA A 584 24.10 9.72 -1.72
C ALA A 584 25.31 9.32 -2.56
N ILE A 585 26.50 9.40 -1.97
CA ILE A 585 27.76 8.92 -2.56
C ILE A 585 28.25 7.76 -1.69
N MET A 586 28.19 6.55 -2.24
CA MET A 586 28.41 5.29 -1.51
C MET A 586 29.47 4.43 -2.20
N GLY A 587 30.20 3.62 -1.46
CA GLY A 587 31.31 2.78 -1.94
C GLY A 587 32.66 3.21 -1.37
N PRO A 588 33.68 2.34 -1.42
CA PRO A 588 34.98 2.57 -0.79
C PRO A 588 35.73 3.83 -1.26
N LYS A 589 35.48 4.31 -2.49
CA LYS A 589 36.12 5.54 -3.02
C LYS A 589 35.36 6.83 -2.69
N SER A 590 34.20 6.74 -2.04
CA SER A 590 33.38 7.91 -1.69
C SER A 590 34.13 8.93 -0.83
N ARG A 591 34.93 8.47 0.15
CA ARG A 591 35.72 9.34 1.01
C ARG A 591 36.69 10.19 0.21
N ALA A 592 37.55 9.55 -0.58
CA ALA A 592 38.60 10.24 -1.33
C ALA A 592 38.02 11.26 -2.32
N LEU A 593 36.88 10.92 -2.95
CA LEU A 593 36.13 11.85 -3.80
C LEU A 593 35.66 13.08 -3.01
N LEU A 594 34.97 12.88 -1.89
CA LEU A 594 34.41 13.98 -1.10
C LEU A 594 35.49 14.82 -0.40
N GLU A 595 36.61 14.22 0.02
CA GLU A 595 37.78 14.94 0.55
C GLU A 595 38.40 15.84 -0.52
N ARG A 596 38.56 15.35 -1.77
CA ARG A 596 39.04 16.17 -2.90
C ARG A 596 38.14 17.37 -3.17
N LEU A 597 36.82 17.18 -3.06
CA LEU A 597 35.83 18.21 -3.38
C LEU A 597 35.66 19.25 -2.27
N SER A 598 35.82 18.84 -1.01
CA SER A 598 35.51 19.68 0.15
C SER A 598 36.73 20.20 0.90
N GLY A 599 37.88 19.56 0.76
CA GLY A 599 39.07 19.81 1.59
C GLY A 599 38.89 19.44 3.08
N ALA A 600 37.74 18.90 3.47
CA ALA A 600 37.46 18.53 4.85
C ALA A 600 38.05 17.15 5.18
N ASP A 601 38.50 16.96 6.43
CA ASP A 601 38.95 15.64 6.92
C ASP A 601 37.75 14.71 7.12
N LEU A 602 37.59 13.71 6.25
CA LEU A 602 36.51 12.72 6.29
C LEU A 602 37.01 11.35 6.78
N SER A 603 38.17 11.32 7.44
CA SER A 603 38.71 10.13 8.09
C SER A 603 37.74 9.58 9.15
N ASN A 604 37.88 8.30 9.48
CA ASN A 604 37.00 7.68 10.46
C ASN A 604 37.09 8.33 11.86
N ALA A 605 38.23 8.92 12.20
CA ALA A 605 38.42 9.63 13.47
C ALA A 605 37.72 11.00 13.46
N ALA A 606 37.85 11.77 12.39
CA ALA A 606 37.27 13.11 12.29
C ALA A 606 35.78 13.12 11.95
N PHE A 607 35.31 12.11 11.22
CA PHE A 607 33.92 11.98 10.77
C PHE A 607 33.44 10.53 10.97
N PRO A 608 33.20 10.09 12.22
CA PRO A 608 32.78 8.71 12.51
C PRO A 608 31.37 8.41 11.98
N PHE A 609 31.05 7.12 11.80
CA PHE A 609 29.71 6.69 11.38
C PHE A 609 28.62 7.18 12.35
N GLY A 610 27.45 7.55 11.81
CA GLY A 610 26.34 8.11 12.61
C GLY A 610 26.60 9.55 13.07
N THR A 611 27.36 10.32 12.29
CA THR A 611 27.52 11.76 12.49
C THR A 611 27.12 12.54 11.23
N SER A 612 26.91 13.85 11.40
CA SER A 612 26.49 14.78 10.38
C SER A 612 27.11 16.16 10.64
N ARG A 613 27.58 16.82 9.58
CA ARG A 613 28.08 18.19 9.64
C ARG A 613 27.98 18.87 8.29
N GLU A 614 28.22 20.19 8.29
CA GLU A 614 28.38 20.94 7.04
C GLU A 614 29.77 20.76 6.46
N ILE A 615 29.80 20.57 5.14
CA ILE A 615 31.00 20.63 4.31
C ILE A 615 30.71 21.53 3.11
N GLU A 616 31.75 21.98 2.44
CA GLU A 616 31.63 22.77 1.21
C GLU A 616 31.82 21.85 0.01
N ILE A 617 30.98 21.98 -1.01
CA ILE A 617 31.17 21.29 -2.30
C ILE A 617 30.87 22.31 -3.40
N GLY A 618 31.89 22.66 -4.18
CA GLY A 618 31.80 23.75 -5.14
C GLY A 618 31.44 25.07 -4.44
N TYR A 619 30.32 25.70 -4.82
CA TYR A 619 29.87 26.96 -4.24
C TYR A 619 28.75 26.80 -3.20
N ALA A 620 28.52 25.58 -2.71
CA ALA A 620 27.42 25.26 -1.81
C ALA A 620 27.89 24.73 -0.46
N ARG A 621 27.15 25.08 0.60
CA ARG A 621 27.25 24.42 1.91
C ARG A 621 26.27 23.25 1.93
N VAL A 622 26.79 22.06 2.16
CA VAL A 622 26.06 20.79 2.07
C VAL A 622 26.11 20.09 3.42
N ARG A 623 24.97 19.56 3.90
CA ARG A 623 25.02 18.64 5.04
C ARG A 623 25.50 17.29 4.55
N ALA A 624 26.61 16.80 5.07
CA ALA A 624 27.00 15.42 4.89
C ALA A 624 26.58 14.62 6.13
N SER A 625 25.91 13.49 5.96
CA SER A 625 25.59 12.53 7.03
C SER A 625 26.23 11.19 6.70
N ARG A 626 27.12 10.70 7.55
CA ARG A 626 27.83 9.43 7.33
C ARG A 626 26.97 8.25 7.79
N ILE A 627 26.04 7.87 6.92
CA ILE A 627 25.11 6.75 7.06
C ILE A 627 24.96 6.06 5.70
N THR A 628 24.37 4.86 5.67
CA THR A 628 24.21 4.09 4.41
C THR A 628 23.00 3.17 4.48
N TYR A 629 22.30 3.05 3.35
CA TYR A 629 21.24 2.07 3.15
C TYR A 629 21.65 0.94 2.19
N VAL A 630 22.88 0.99 1.64
CA VAL A 630 23.45 -0.05 0.76
C VAL A 630 24.56 -0.88 1.44
N GLY A 631 24.94 -0.50 2.66
CA GLY A 631 25.92 -1.23 3.48
C GLY A 631 27.37 -1.02 3.09
N GLU A 632 27.67 0.09 2.42
CA GLU A 632 29.02 0.52 2.04
C GLU A 632 29.39 1.82 2.76
N LEU A 633 30.68 2.13 2.85
CA LEU A 633 31.16 3.47 3.22
C LEU A 633 30.47 4.53 2.35
N GLY A 634 30.01 5.63 2.94
CA GLY A 634 29.46 6.74 2.18
C GLY A 634 28.77 7.80 3.01
N TRP A 635 28.21 8.77 2.30
CA TRP A 635 27.50 9.91 2.88
C TRP A 635 26.23 10.20 2.11
N GLU A 636 25.17 10.53 2.84
CA GLU A 636 24.02 11.26 2.31
C GLU A 636 24.31 12.76 2.37
N LEU A 637 24.11 13.44 1.25
CA LEU A 637 24.38 14.86 1.05
C LEU A 637 23.05 15.59 0.90
N TYR A 638 22.70 16.40 1.89
CA TYR A 638 21.50 17.22 1.90
C TYR A 638 21.86 18.63 1.42
N ILE A 639 21.23 19.05 0.33
CA ILE A 639 21.63 20.21 -0.45
C ILE A 639 20.45 21.18 -0.53
N PRO A 640 20.62 22.49 -0.28
CA PRO A 640 19.56 23.45 -0.57
C PRO A 640 19.21 23.40 -2.06
N THR A 641 17.91 23.43 -2.37
CA THR A 641 17.38 23.10 -3.70
C THR A 641 18.07 23.85 -4.84
N GLU A 642 18.35 25.14 -4.66
CA GLU A 642 18.96 26.02 -5.66
C GLU A 642 20.41 25.64 -6.03
N PHE A 643 21.13 24.92 -5.16
CA PHE A 643 22.51 24.49 -5.38
C PHE A 643 22.63 23.04 -5.87
N THR A 644 21.52 22.30 -5.93
CA THR A 644 21.56 20.85 -6.15
C THR A 644 22.17 20.48 -7.50
N ALA A 645 21.82 21.21 -8.56
CA ALA A 645 22.40 20.99 -9.89
C ALA A 645 23.92 21.24 -9.90
N HIS A 646 24.37 22.38 -9.33
CA HIS A 646 25.79 22.73 -9.24
C HIS A 646 26.59 21.68 -8.45
N VAL A 647 26.07 21.24 -7.30
CA VAL A 647 26.71 20.20 -6.48
C VAL A 647 26.80 18.89 -7.25
N PHE A 648 25.73 18.48 -7.94
CA PHE A 648 25.73 17.29 -8.77
C PHE A 648 26.78 17.37 -9.89
N GLU A 649 26.82 18.45 -10.66
CA GLU A 649 27.79 18.67 -11.73
C GLU A 649 29.24 18.59 -11.20
N THR A 650 29.48 19.24 -10.06
CA THR A 650 30.79 19.24 -9.40
C THR A 650 31.21 17.83 -8.96
N VAL A 651 30.31 17.10 -8.31
CA VAL A 651 30.56 15.71 -7.87
C VAL A 651 30.74 14.79 -9.07
N TRP A 652 29.90 14.92 -10.09
CA TRP A 652 29.91 14.08 -11.27
C TRP A 652 31.21 14.22 -12.06
N ALA A 653 31.67 15.46 -12.27
CA ALA A 653 32.91 15.74 -12.98
C ALA A 653 34.14 15.17 -12.25
N ALA A 654 34.28 15.45 -10.95
CA ALA A 654 35.40 14.91 -10.17
C ALA A 654 35.30 13.39 -9.97
N GLY A 655 34.08 12.86 -9.90
CA GLY A 655 33.79 11.45 -9.67
C GLY A 655 34.27 10.53 -10.79
N GLN A 656 34.48 11.03 -12.01
CA GLN A 656 35.00 10.22 -13.11
C GLN A 656 36.36 9.60 -12.78
N ASP A 657 37.24 10.33 -12.09
CA ASP A 657 38.56 9.85 -11.66
C ASP A 657 38.46 8.73 -10.60
N PHE A 658 37.29 8.57 -9.98
CA PHE A 658 37.01 7.59 -8.93
C PHE A 658 36.07 6.47 -9.40
N GLY A 659 35.70 6.44 -10.68
CA GLY A 659 34.74 5.46 -11.22
C GLY A 659 33.32 5.66 -10.67
N LEU A 660 32.92 6.92 -10.42
CA LEU A 660 31.58 7.23 -9.96
C LEU A 660 30.53 6.75 -10.97
N THR A 661 29.69 5.83 -10.52
CA THR A 661 28.64 5.19 -11.34
C THR A 661 27.26 5.66 -10.87
N PRO A 662 26.29 5.95 -11.75
CA PRO A 662 24.94 6.22 -11.31
C PRO A 662 24.27 4.90 -10.93
N ALA A 663 23.56 4.86 -9.80
CA ALA A 663 22.87 3.66 -9.34
C ALA A 663 21.42 3.95 -8.95
N GLY A 664 20.53 3.03 -9.30
CA GLY A 664 19.10 3.19 -9.16
C GLY A 664 18.50 2.54 -7.91
N MET A 665 17.20 2.77 -7.70
CA MET A 665 16.45 2.22 -6.56
C MET A 665 16.38 0.70 -6.54
N HIS A 666 16.46 0.02 -7.69
CA HIS A 666 16.52 -1.44 -7.75
C HIS A 666 17.79 -1.97 -7.11
N THR A 667 18.95 -1.41 -7.48
CA THR A 667 20.24 -1.74 -6.85
C THR A 667 20.21 -1.44 -5.35
N MET A 668 19.60 -0.31 -4.95
CA MET A 668 19.42 0.00 -3.53
C MET A 668 18.58 -1.06 -2.80
N ASN A 669 17.47 -1.51 -3.39
CA ASN A 669 16.63 -2.57 -2.83
C ASN A 669 17.37 -3.93 -2.77
N ASN A 670 18.22 -4.22 -3.75
CA ASN A 670 19.06 -5.43 -3.75
C ASN A 670 20.08 -5.35 -2.60
N CYS A 671 20.82 -4.25 -2.52
CA CYS A 671 21.84 -4.04 -1.50
C CYS A 671 21.30 -3.99 -0.06
N ARG A 672 20.14 -3.35 0.16
CA ARG A 672 19.52 -3.31 1.49
C ARG A 672 19.03 -4.70 1.91
N THR A 673 18.56 -5.51 0.97
CA THR A 673 18.12 -6.90 1.23
C THR A 673 19.31 -7.78 1.64
N GLU A 674 20.44 -7.64 0.95
CA GLU A 674 21.69 -8.34 1.30
C GLU A 674 22.20 -8.00 2.70
N LYS A 675 22.02 -6.75 3.14
CA LYS A 675 22.34 -6.24 4.49
C LYS A 675 21.23 -6.50 5.52
N ALA A 676 20.10 -7.06 5.09
CA ALA A 676 18.91 -7.21 5.89
C ALA A 676 18.42 -5.88 6.52
N TYR A 677 18.57 -4.75 5.85
CA TYR A 677 17.93 -3.51 6.32
C TYR A 677 16.42 -3.57 6.05
N ARG A 678 15.64 -3.23 7.07
CA ARG A 678 14.18 -3.33 7.06
C ARG A 678 13.60 -2.12 6.34
N HIS A 679 12.54 -2.37 5.58
CA HIS A 679 11.77 -1.33 4.91
C HIS A 679 10.39 -1.21 5.57
N TRP A 680 10.07 -0.03 6.11
CA TRP A 680 8.76 0.24 6.69
C TRP A 680 7.64 0.14 5.64
N GLY A 681 6.52 -0.48 6.02
CA GLY A 681 5.40 -0.78 5.13
C GLY A 681 5.56 -2.06 4.30
N HIS A 682 6.67 -2.77 4.47
CA HIS A 682 6.92 -4.09 3.87
C HIS A 682 7.42 -5.08 4.94
N ASP A 683 8.59 -4.82 5.52
CA ASP A 683 9.25 -5.70 6.49
C ASP A 683 8.85 -5.43 7.94
N ILE A 684 8.39 -4.22 8.21
CA ILE A 684 7.96 -3.74 9.52
C ILE A 684 6.75 -2.82 9.34
N ALA A 685 5.76 -2.98 10.20
CA ALA A 685 4.57 -2.14 10.29
C ALA A 685 4.16 -1.90 11.75
N ASP A 686 2.99 -1.29 11.95
CA ASP A 686 2.45 -0.88 13.26
C ASP A 686 2.05 -2.07 14.19
N GLU A 687 2.10 -3.30 13.66
CA GLU A 687 1.90 -4.55 14.41
C GLU A 687 3.22 -5.29 14.73
N ASP A 688 4.34 -4.87 14.15
CA ASP A 688 5.65 -5.48 14.37
C ASP A 688 6.43 -4.72 15.44
N THR A 689 7.00 -5.42 16.41
CA THR A 689 7.83 -4.82 17.45
C THR A 689 9.31 -4.79 17.04
N PRO A 690 10.13 -3.83 17.56
CA PRO A 690 11.57 -3.85 17.32
C PRO A 690 12.26 -5.13 17.81
N LEU A 691 11.72 -5.81 18.81
CA LEU A 691 12.27 -7.09 19.30
C LEU A 691 12.06 -8.23 18.30
N GLU A 692 10.86 -8.33 17.73
CA GLU A 692 10.56 -9.31 16.68
C GLU A 692 11.36 -9.02 15.41
N ALA A 693 11.44 -7.73 15.03
CA ALA A 693 12.13 -7.26 13.84
C ALA A 693 13.66 -7.39 13.92
N GLY A 694 14.24 -7.68 15.10
CA GLY A 694 15.69 -7.71 15.31
C GLY A 694 16.34 -6.32 15.40
N LEU A 695 15.54 -5.30 15.70
CA LEU A 695 15.93 -3.90 15.87
C LEU A 695 16.10 -3.50 17.34
N GLY A 696 16.04 -4.44 18.29
CA GLY A 696 16.14 -4.13 19.73
C GLY A 696 17.43 -3.39 20.17
N PHE A 697 18.47 -3.35 19.33
CA PHE A 697 19.70 -2.60 19.57
C PHE A 697 19.51 -1.07 19.48
N THR A 698 18.41 -0.59 18.89
CA THR A 698 18.10 0.85 18.78
C THR A 698 17.43 1.40 20.05
N ILE A 699 16.97 0.54 20.95
CA ILE A 699 16.14 0.94 22.10
C ILE A 699 17.02 1.44 23.26
N ALA A 700 16.74 2.66 23.72
CA ALA A 700 17.30 3.20 24.96
C ALA A 700 16.42 2.81 26.16
N TRP A 701 16.65 1.61 26.72
CA TRP A 701 15.83 1.06 27.82
C TRP A 701 15.77 1.93 29.07
N ASP A 702 16.90 2.57 29.41
CA ASP A 702 17.05 3.37 30.63
C ASP A 702 16.82 4.86 30.39
N LYS A 703 16.17 5.21 29.27
CA LYS A 703 15.92 6.60 28.89
C LYS A 703 15.05 7.32 29.94
N PRO A 704 15.51 8.48 30.48
CA PRO A 704 14.72 9.31 31.38
C PRO A 704 13.39 9.72 30.75
N GLY A 705 12.29 9.65 31.51
CA GLY A 705 10.94 9.95 31.01
C GLY A 705 10.32 8.89 30.10
N GLY A 706 11.06 7.84 29.73
CA GLY A 706 10.56 6.75 28.89
C GLY A 706 10.32 7.14 27.43
N PHE A 707 9.58 6.29 26.71
CA PHE A 707 9.18 6.49 25.31
C PHE A 707 7.87 5.72 25.02
N ILE A 708 7.21 6.05 23.91
CA ILE A 708 5.89 5.47 23.57
C ILE A 708 6.08 3.96 23.35
N GLY A 709 5.24 3.13 23.97
CA GLY A 709 5.36 1.67 23.85
C GLY A 709 6.46 1.01 24.69
N LYS A 710 7.19 1.76 25.55
CA LYS A 710 8.23 1.19 26.43
C LYS A 710 7.69 0.05 27.30
N ASP A 711 6.54 0.24 27.92
CA ASP A 711 5.96 -0.74 28.85
C ASP A 711 5.60 -2.06 28.16
N ALA A 712 5.04 -1.97 26.95
CA ALA A 712 4.76 -3.14 26.13
C ALA A 712 6.05 -3.90 25.78
N LEU A 713 7.12 -3.19 25.40
CA LEU A 713 8.40 -3.80 25.07
C LEU A 713 9.15 -4.36 26.29
N VAL A 714 9.04 -3.75 27.46
CA VAL A 714 9.60 -4.30 28.71
C VAL A 714 8.92 -5.63 29.04
N LYS A 715 7.59 -5.68 28.93
CA LYS A 715 6.81 -6.90 29.12
C LYS A 715 7.21 -7.99 28.12
N GLN A 716 7.34 -7.63 26.84
CA GLN A 716 7.76 -8.56 25.79
C GLN A 716 9.20 -9.06 25.99
N LYS A 717 10.13 -8.19 26.39
CA LYS A 717 11.53 -8.53 26.67
C LYS A 717 11.67 -9.48 27.87
N ALA A 718 10.82 -9.33 28.88
CA ALA A 718 10.78 -10.21 30.05
C ALA A 718 10.23 -11.62 29.74
N SER A 719 9.57 -11.80 28.59
CA SER A 719 9.10 -13.12 28.16
C SER A 719 10.29 -14.05 27.87
N PRO A 720 10.32 -15.27 28.43
CA PRO A 720 11.37 -16.25 28.12
C PRO A 720 11.28 -16.79 26.69
N VAL A 721 10.16 -16.54 26.00
CA VAL A 721 9.88 -17.05 24.66
C VAL A 721 9.58 -15.90 23.71
N GLN A 722 10.20 -15.94 22.53
CA GLN A 722 9.94 -15.02 21.42
C GLN A 722 9.32 -15.81 20.25
N PRO A 723 7.99 -15.86 20.14
CA PRO A 723 7.32 -16.78 19.22
C PRO A 723 7.33 -16.32 17.77
N LYS A 724 7.60 -15.03 17.51
CA LYS A 724 7.71 -14.44 16.17
C LYS A 724 9.07 -13.75 16.05
N ARG A 725 9.82 -14.01 14.98
CA ARG A 725 11.11 -13.34 14.73
C ARG A 725 11.35 -13.15 13.24
N PHE A 726 11.97 -12.03 12.90
CA PHE A 726 12.44 -11.73 11.57
C PHE A 726 13.69 -12.55 11.23
N VAL A 727 13.76 -13.06 10.01
CA VAL A 727 14.84 -13.89 9.49
C VAL A 727 15.24 -13.46 8.07
N CYS A 728 16.48 -13.76 7.71
CA CYS A 728 17.00 -13.67 6.36
C CYS A 728 16.97 -15.07 5.73
N LEU A 729 16.50 -15.17 4.49
CA LEU A 729 16.44 -16.39 3.72
C LEU A 729 17.25 -16.27 2.43
N ALA A 730 17.81 -17.38 1.97
CA ALA A 730 18.44 -17.48 0.66
C ALA A 730 18.09 -18.82 0.03
N LEU A 731 17.71 -18.85 -1.25
CA LEU A 731 17.59 -20.11 -1.97
C LEU A 731 18.95 -20.78 -2.08
N GLU A 732 18.98 -22.11 -1.99
CA GLU A 732 20.22 -22.86 -2.21
C GLU A 732 20.62 -22.91 -3.70
N ASP A 733 19.67 -22.69 -4.60
CA ASP A 733 19.90 -22.56 -6.04
C ASP A 733 20.43 -21.16 -6.37
N ASN A 734 21.67 -21.11 -6.86
CA ASN A 734 22.34 -19.91 -7.37
C ASN A 734 22.56 -19.95 -8.89
N SER A 735 21.91 -20.88 -9.60
CA SER A 735 22.01 -20.99 -11.05
C SER A 735 21.35 -19.82 -11.76
N GLU A 736 21.57 -19.71 -13.07
CA GLU A 736 20.87 -18.73 -13.91
C GLU A 736 19.35 -18.94 -13.95
N ARG A 737 18.86 -20.11 -13.52
CA ARG A 737 17.43 -20.46 -13.46
C ARG A 737 16.83 -20.30 -12.06
N ALA A 738 17.62 -19.86 -11.09
CA ALA A 738 17.14 -19.62 -9.74
C ALA A 738 15.97 -18.61 -9.77
N PRO A 739 14.82 -18.93 -9.16
CA PRO A 739 13.65 -18.06 -9.20
C PRO A 739 13.83 -16.82 -8.34
N MET A 740 13.12 -15.75 -8.69
CA MET A 740 13.07 -14.52 -7.92
C MET A 740 12.07 -14.64 -6.76
N ILE A 741 12.50 -14.25 -5.55
CA ILE A 741 11.62 -14.02 -4.41
C ILE A 741 11.13 -12.57 -4.47
N TYR A 742 9.85 -12.31 -4.15
CA TYR A 742 9.26 -10.98 -4.14
C TYR A 742 8.63 -10.61 -2.79
N HIS A 743 7.50 -11.21 -2.43
CA HIS A 743 6.82 -11.01 -1.16
C HIS A 743 5.74 -12.07 -0.95
N GLU A 744 5.37 -12.29 0.31
CA GLU A 744 4.26 -13.15 0.77
C GLU A 744 4.33 -14.61 0.33
N GLU A 745 5.52 -15.07 -0.04
CA GLU A 745 5.76 -16.46 -0.38
C GLU A 745 5.82 -17.31 0.90
N PRO A 746 5.15 -18.47 0.94
CA PRO A 746 5.16 -19.33 2.11
C PRO A 746 6.56 -19.84 2.46
N ILE A 747 6.91 -19.73 3.74
CA ILE A 747 8.13 -20.29 4.33
C ILE A 747 7.76 -21.57 5.06
N TYR A 748 8.35 -22.68 4.61
CA TYR A 748 8.16 -24.00 5.20
C TYR A 748 9.34 -24.40 6.07
N ARG A 749 9.04 -25.05 7.19
CA ARG A 749 9.98 -25.82 8.01
C ARG A 749 9.45 -27.23 8.17
N ASN A 750 10.22 -28.24 7.77
CA ASN A 750 9.85 -29.66 7.88
C ASN A 750 8.47 -29.97 7.27
N GLY A 751 8.13 -29.31 6.15
CA GLY A 751 6.85 -29.52 5.45
C GLY A 751 5.66 -28.73 5.99
N VAL A 752 5.83 -27.92 7.04
CA VAL A 752 4.77 -27.06 7.63
C VAL A 752 5.07 -25.59 7.36
N ILE A 753 4.05 -24.81 6.99
CA ILE A 753 4.18 -23.35 6.86
C ILE A 753 4.39 -22.75 8.24
N VAL A 754 5.50 -22.04 8.43
CA VAL A 754 5.83 -21.36 9.69
C VAL A 754 5.93 -19.85 9.53
N GLY A 755 5.78 -19.32 8.31
CA GLY A 755 5.98 -17.90 8.05
C GLY A 755 5.75 -17.54 6.59
N SER A 756 6.03 -16.29 6.26
CA SER A 756 5.99 -15.77 4.89
C SER A 756 7.09 -14.75 4.68
N THR A 757 7.55 -14.60 3.44
CA THR A 757 8.44 -13.51 3.06
C THR A 757 7.69 -12.17 3.12
N THR A 758 8.41 -11.11 3.46
CA THR A 758 7.94 -9.71 3.44
C THR A 758 8.53 -8.94 2.27
N SER A 759 9.80 -9.25 1.94
CA SER A 759 10.53 -8.69 0.81
C SER A 759 11.42 -9.75 0.18
N GLY A 760 11.77 -9.56 -1.09
CA GLY A 760 12.73 -10.38 -1.81
C GLY A 760 13.46 -9.58 -2.88
N ALA A 761 14.67 -10.03 -3.17
CA ALA A 761 15.54 -9.44 -4.19
C ALA A 761 16.64 -10.42 -4.57
N TRP A 762 17.28 -10.18 -5.71
CA TRP A 762 18.56 -10.83 -6.01
C TRP A 762 19.70 -10.07 -5.33
N GLY A 763 20.52 -10.77 -4.56
CA GLY A 763 21.75 -10.23 -3.99
C GLY A 763 22.91 -10.34 -4.96
N HIS A 764 23.17 -9.31 -5.76
CA HIS A 764 24.25 -9.28 -6.77
C HIS A 764 25.67 -9.39 -6.19
N ARG A 765 25.88 -9.05 -4.91
CA ARG A 765 27.19 -9.15 -4.23
C ARG A 765 27.43 -10.51 -3.60
N VAL A 766 26.39 -11.35 -3.51
CA VAL A 766 26.43 -12.71 -2.95
C VAL A 766 25.96 -13.78 -3.92
N ASP A 767 25.45 -13.40 -5.09
CA ASP A 767 24.89 -14.25 -6.15
C ASP A 767 23.79 -15.21 -5.68
N LEU A 768 22.81 -14.70 -4.93
CA LEU A 768 21.71 -15.49 -4.37
C LEU A 768 20.36 -14.79 -4.52
N SER A 769 19.30 -15.57 -4.70
CA SER A 769 17.92 -15.10 -4.52
C SER A 769 17.63 -15.03 -3.02
N LEU A 770 17.43 -13.81 -2.52
CA LEU A 770 17.28 -13.52 -1.10
C LEU A 770 15.83 -13.18 -0.76
N GLY A 771 15.40 -13.62 0.41
CA GLY A 771 14.15 -13.23 1.04
C GLY A 771 14.39 -12.67 2.43
N LEU A 772 13.53 -11.77 2.84
CA LEU A 772 13.36 -11.36 4.24
C LEU A 772 11.94 -11.73 4.67
N GLY A 773 11.73 -12.01 5.95
CA GLY A 773 10.39 -12.30 6.44
C GLY A 773 10.33 -12.71 7.90
N TYR A 774 9.14 -13.06 8.36
CA TYR A 774 8.91 -13.54 9.72
C TYR A 774 8.61 -15.03 9.73
N VAL A 775 9.15 -15.71 10.74
CA VAL A 775 8.77 -17.09 11.10
C VAL A 775 8.20 -17.11 12.51
N LYS A 776 7.30 -18.07 12.74
CA LYS A 776 6.59 -18.27 14.01
C LYS A 776 6.81 -19.68 14.56
N ASN A 777 6.98 -19.76 15.87
CA ASN A 777 7.02 -21.00 16.63
C ASN A 777 6.57 -20.72 18.07
N ASP A 778 5.53 -21.36 18.55
CA ASP A 778 4.98 -21.11 19.90
C ASP A 778 5.99 -21.41 21.02
N ALA A 779 6.93 -22.34 20.79
CA ALA A 779 8.02 -22.64 21.71
C ALA A 779 9.21 -21.65 21.62
N GLY A 780 9.16 -20.71 20.68
CA GLY A 780 10.18 -19.67 20.47
C GLY A 780 11.05 -19.90 19.23
N VAL A 781 11.40 -18.81 18.56
CA VAL A 781 12.32 -18.82 17.41
C VAL A 781 13.74 -18.52 17.91
N THR A 782 14.52 -19.58 18.10
CA THR A 782 15.91 -19.54 18.56
C THR A 782 16.90 -19.86 17.43
N LYS A 783 18.20 -19.61 17.66
CA LYS A 783 19.25 -19.97 16.71
C LYS A 783 19.26 -21.47 16.42
N ASP A 784 19.23 -22.30 17.46
CA ASP A 784 19.21 -23.76 17.34
C ASP A 784 17.97 -24.26 16.58
N TRP A 785 16.81 -23.62 16.75
CA TRP A 785 15.59 -23.97 16.02
C TRP A 785 15.70 -23.69 14.52
N LEU A 786 16.42 -22.61 14.14
CA LEU A 786 16.76 -22.32 12.75
C LEU A 786 17.73 -23.35 12.19
N GLU A 787 18.81 -23.67 12.90
CA GLU A 787 19.89 -24.54 12.40
C GLU A 787 19.49 -26.02 12.24
N THR A 788 18.47 -26.48 12.98
CA THR A 788 18.02 -27.88 12.99
C THR A 788 16.85 -28.17 12.04
N GLY A 789 16.30 -27.16 11.37
CA GLY A 789 15.15 -27.30 10.46
C GLY A 789 15.56 -27.58 9.02
N ARG A 790 14.74 -28.34 8.28
CA ARG A 790 14.76 -28.32 6.82
C ARG A 790 13.85 -27.20 6.33
N TRP A 791 14.41 -26.28 5.56
CA TRP A 791 13.74 -25.06 5.13
C TRP A 791 13.47 -25.06 3.63
N GLU A 792 12.26 -24.62 3.26
CA GLU A 792 11.84 -24.51 1.87
C GLU A 792 11.02 -23.22 1.68
N ILE A 793 11.14 -22.55 0.53
CA ILE A 793 10.26 -21.45 0.13
C ILE A 793 9.40 -21.93 -1.04
N GLU A 794 8.09 -21.69 -0.98
CA GLU A 794 7.19 -22.01 -2.09
C GLU A 794 7.02 -20.82 -3.02
N LEU A 795 7.47 -20.97 -4.27
CA LEU A 795 7.39 -19.97 -5.34
C LEU A 795 6.58 -20.58 -6.47
N ALA A 796 5.45 -19.94 -6.81
CA ALA A 796 4.54 -20.40 -7.86
C ALA A 796 4.25 -21.92 -7.78
N TRP A 797 3.77 -22.37 -6.62
CA TRP A 797 3.40 -23.77 -6.32
C TRP A 797 4.54 -24.80 -6.28
N LYS A 798 5.79 -24.35 -6.41
CA LYS A 798 6.98 -25.21 -6.31
C LYS A 798 7.80 -24.85 -5.08
N ARG A 799 8.26 -25.86 -4.34
CA ARG A 799 9.11 -25.68 -3.15
C ARG A 799 10.60 -25.74 -3.52
N TYR A 800 11.36 -24.79 -2.99
CA TYR A 800 12.80 -24.64 -3.22
C TYR A 800 13.53 -24.70 -1.87
N PRO A 801 14.58 -25.52 -1.72
CA PRO A 801 15.42 -25.53 -0.52
C PRO A 801 16.00 -24.15 -0.24
N ALA A 802 16.04 -23.76 1.04
CA ALA A 802 16.52 -22.46 1.47
C ALA A 802 17.40 -22.55 2.71
N LYS A 803 18.32 -21.60 2.86
CA LYS A 803 19.05 -21.32 4.10
C LYS A 803 18.34 -20.21 4.87
N VAL A 804 18.32 -20.31 6.20
CA VAL A 804 17.67 -19.33 7.08
C VAL A 804 18.60 -18.94 8.22
N GLN A 805 18.76 -17.63 8.46
CA GLN A 805 19.61 -17.09 9.53
C GLN A 805 19.11 -15.73 10.03
N PHE A 806 19.54 -15.30 11.22
CA PHE A 806 19.23 -13.96 11.71
C PHE A 806 20.09 -12.85 11.09
N GLN A 807 21.36 -13.17 10.80
CA GLN A 807 22.33 -12.21 10.28
C GLN A 807 22.16 -12.02 8.77
N SER A 808 22.62 -10.88 8.26
CA SER A 808 22.66 -10.61 6.82
C SER A 808 23.58 -11.56 6.07
N PHE A 809 23.31 -11.82 4.79
CA PHE A 809 24.18 -12.65 3.94
C PHE A 809 25.42 -11.87 3.45
N TYR A 810 25.36 -10.54 3.46
CA TYR A 810 26.48 -9.69 3.07
C TYR A 810 27.03 -8.87 4.25
N ASP A 811 28.34 -8.94 4.44
CA ASP A 811 29.11 -8.21 5.47
C ASP A 811 28.38 -8.14 6.83
N PRO A 812 28.09 -9.27 7.49
CA PRO A 812 27.31 -9.30 8.73
C PRO A 812 28.00 -8.57 9.90
N LYS A 813 29.30 -8.27 9.79
CA LYS A 813 30.09 -7.52 10.78
C LYS A 813 30.10 -6.00 10.53
N GLY A 814 29.61 -5.54 9.38
CA GLY A 814 29.59 -4.12 9.03
C GLY A 814 30.99 -3.52 8.84
N GLU A 815 31.95 -4.32 8.38
CA GLU A 815 33.36 -3.90 8.22
C GLU A 815 33.49 -2.88 7.08
N ARG A 816 32.69 -3.03 6.01
CA ARG A 816 32.78 -2.17 4.82
C ARG A 816 32.35 -0.72 5.04
N ILE A 817 31.50 -0.50 6.03
CA ILE A 817 31.02 0.83 6.43
C ILE A 817 32.13 1.62 7.16
N LYS A 818 33.09 0.89 7.76
CA LYS A 818 34.18 1.44 8.57
C LYS A 818 35.47 1.69 7.79
N LEU A 819 35.54 1.24 6.52
CA LEU A 819 36.65 1.48 5.60
C LEU A 819 37.04 2.95 5.56
#